data_AF-A0A9X1U6Z0-F1
#
_entry.id   AF-A0A9X1U6Z0-F1
#
_cell.length_a   1.000
_cell.length_b   1.000
_cell.length_c   1.000
_cell.angle_alpha   90.00
_cell.angle_beta   90.00
_cell.angle_gamma   90.00
#
_symmetry.space_group_name_H-M   'P 1'
#
loop_
_entity.id
_entity.type
_entity.pdbx_description
1 polymer ?
#
loop_
_entity_poly.entity_id
_entity_poly.type
_entity_poly.pdbx_seq_one_letter_code
_entity_poly.pdbx_strand_id
1 'polypeptide(L)'
;MKKLLFIFFLIFIHLTAKADSWKDPSWKVMIAESDAIALVEYVSNGDFRAQAKILTIYKGKVNSDIIWISGFSNRYGPIDKMKIGDKFIVFLNKNKPSKRNLEYWEEQIKEDKELIPYVNALKNNNAYYVWTPTSGDLKVKSKKVQYDLIQTTFYDNQKFYSLKEFEEFLNSFNSKKKSFHHYLLSELSDNLSNDKTSQVLMMLYLTSYKKYNSIYEDIYKTNLDNSLYALAKLLGNIKGNSSRDLLVKLLDNKNSIVQGEAVRQLSSEGSDFIGPILLSKLSKAGEDGIYPQNLMDPVQNSVDGGKIEIIKTLGELEYKPAIPKLLPLLNTDNEYLFMTTFNVLNKLGTKDYIPYLNSHLEKGTNDLIYEICDLITENDLTECIPSLMSYISNHDKTIHPSKEFTISWCCGLSNFDNQEVREFLISDFKKVMEMKRGENIDNKKDWLQEYISSFNQLKMIEVKSLIYDAMFEYYGFNSKFRKNNLLFDKKQNVENEFRKQISLLEKEPDIERIEFLLQIDSKTDAIIDYSLNVIINSNKNEWKEIEPTFNSVRDKLIEQGYNKDNIRLTTGYIVQNLGGSEPLEFKDGLMTEFLKYISTNPDKDDMIFLQKLSEFEYAKTDFEKRKLNKAIESCKSNLN
;
A
#
# COMPACT_ATOMS: atom_id res chain seq x y z
N MET A 1 11.35 -28.94 -15.23
CA MET A 1 9.88 -29.13 -15.25
C MET A 1 9.40 -29.61 -13.88
N LYS A 2 9.12 -28.68 -12.95
CA LYS A 2 8.47 -28.98 -11.67
C LYS A 2 7.34 -27.96 -11.49
N LYS A 3 6.18 -28.52 -11.14
CA LYS A 3 4.84 -27.97 -11.28
C LYS A 3 4.62 -26.76 -10.36
N LEU A 4 3.90 -25.78 -10.93
CA LEU A 4 3.11 -24.77 -10.23
C LEU A 4 2.49 -25.36 -8.96
N LEU A 5 2.90 -24.86 -7.79
CA LEU A 5 2.10 -24.95 -6.58
C LEU A 5 1.48 -23.58 -6.35
N PHE A 6 0.16 -23.55 -6.43
CA PHE A 6 -0.68 -22.37 -6.25
C PHE A 6 -0.48 -21.84 -4.83
N ILE A 7 0.15 -20.67 -4.70
CA ILE A 7 0.25 -19.92 -3.45
C ILE A 7 -1.12 -19.29 -3.19
N PHE A 8 -1.85 -19.80 -2.20
CA PHE A 8 -3.00 -19.08 -1.63
C PHE A 8 -2.44 -17.98 -0.72
N PHE A 9 -2.20 -16.81 -1.30
CA PHE A 9 -2.01 -15.58 -0.56
C PHE A 9 -3.30 -15.32 0.23
N LEU A 10 -3.26 -15.50 1.55
CA LEU A 10 -4.22 -14.86 2.45
C LEU A 10 -3.87 -13.37 2.47
N ILE A 11 -4.32 -12.67 1.44
CA ILE A 11 -4.48 -11.23 1.49
C ILE A 11 -5.47 -11.01 2.64
N PHE A 12 -5.02 -10.39 3.73
CA PHE A 12 -5.92 -9.63 4.58
C PHE A 12 -6.59 -8.62 3.65
N ILE A 13 -7.76 -8.97 3.14
CA ILE A 13 -8.68 -8.01 2.57
C ILE A 13 -9.17 -7.25 3.79
N HIS A 14 -8.36 -6.32 4.29
CA HIS A 14 -8.93 -5.08 4.73
C HIS A 14 -9.87 -4.68 3.59
N LEU A 15 -11.16 -4.58 3.90
CA LEU A 15 -12.08 -3.76 3.13
C LEU A 15 -11.53 -2.33 3.22
N THR A 16 -10.40 -2.10 2.57
CA THR A 16 -10.03 -0.82 2.04
C THR A 16 -11.21 -0.53 1.14
N ALA A 17 -12.05 0.41 1.56
CA ALA A 17 -12.75 1.22 0.59
C ALA A 17 -11.65 1.67 -0.36
N LYS A 18 -11.48 0.99 -1.50
CA LYS A 18 -10.55 1.43 -2.53
C LYS A 18 -11.14 2.76 -2.96
N ALA A 19 -10.56 3.85 -2.45
CA ALA A 19 -10.80 5.15 -3.04
C ALA A 19 -10.53 4.97 -4.54
N ASP A 20 -11.52 5.29 -5.37
CA ASP A 20 -11.36 5.23 -6.81
C ASP A 20 -10.20 6.17 -7.16
N SER A 21 -9.07 5.60 -7.57
CA SER A 21 -7.89 6.34 -7.98
C SER A 21 -7.61 6.12 -9.46
N TRP A 22 -7.05 7.12 -10.12
CA TRP A 22 -6.75 7.10 -11.55
C TRP A 22 -5.45 7.81 -11.86
N LYS A 23 -4.92 7.56 -13.06
CA LYS A 23 -3.79 8.29 -13.64
C LYS A 23 -4.27 9.03 -14.87
N ASP A 24 -3.99 10.32 -14.94
CA ASP A 24 -4.39 11.10 -16.12
C ASP A 24 -3.48 10.76 -17.30
N PRO A 25 -4.02 10.70 -18.53
CA PRO A 25 -3.22 10.43 -19.71
C PRO A 25 -2.27 11.60 -19.98
N SER A 26 -1.15 11.36 -20.67
CA SER A 26 -0.37 12.47 -21.23
C SER A 26 -1.14 13.19 -22.34
N TRP A 27 -0.82 14.46 -22.63
CA TRP A 27 -1.41 15.20 -23.75
C TRP A 27 -1.29 14.48 -25.09
N LYS A 28 -0.16 13.81 -25.34
CA LYS A 28 0.06 13.04 -26.57
C LYS A 28 -0.93 11.87 -26.67
N VAL A 29 -1.11 11.11 -25.59
CA VAL A 29 -2.08 10.01 -25.52
C VAL A 29 -3.50 10.55 -25.69
N MET A 30 -3.87 11.58 -24.92
CA MET A 30 -5.21 12.17 -24.97
C MET A 30 -5.57 12.67 -26.37
N ILE A 31 -4.67 13.39 -27.06
CA ILE A 31 -4.94 13.85 -28.43
C ILE A 31 -4.92 12.69 -29.44
N ALA A 32 -3.96 11.77 -29.35
CA ALA A 32 -3.75 10.72 -30.36
C ALA A 32 -4.76 9.57 -30.25
N GLU A 33 -5.22 9.24 -29.06
CA GLU A 33 -6.02 8.03 -28.80
C GLU A 33 -7.51 8.32 -28.62
N SER A 34 -7.92 9.57 -28.35
CA SER A 34 -9.36 9.90 -28.30
C SER A 34 -10.06 9.55 -29.62
N ASP A 35 -11.19 8.87 -29.54
CA ASP A 35 -12.04 8.52 -30.68
C ASP A 35 -12.58 9.77 -31.41
N ALA A 36 -12.86 10.83 -30.65
CA ALA A 36 -13.23 12.14 -31.18
C ALA A 36 -12.71 13.27 -30.28
N ILE A 37 -12.48 14.44 -30.87
CA ILE A 37 -12.21 15.68 -30.14
C ILE A 37 -13.16 16.73 -30.69
N ALA A 38 -13.95 17.37 -29.83
CA ALA A 38 -15.00 18.27 -30.27
C ALA A 38 -15.18 19.46 -29.32
N LEU A 39 -15.59 20.59 -29.87
CA LEU A 39 -16.20 21.68 -29.11
C LEU A 39 -17.69 21.36 -28.96
N VAL A 40 -18.17 21.37 -27.73
CA VAL A 40 -19.56 21.05 -27.39
C VAL A 40 -20.20 22.13 -26.52
N GLU A 41 -21.52 22.19 -26.55
CA GLU A 41 -22.35 22.98 -25.63
C GLU A 41 -23.30 22.03 -24.91
N TYR A 42 -23.26 22.01 -23.58
CA TYR A 42 -24.15 21.16 -22.78
C TYR A 42 -25.60 21.65 -22.88
N VAL A 43 -26.52 20.73 -23.18
CA VAL A 43 -27.96 20.98 -23.34
C VAL A 43 -28.79 20.35 -22.23
N SER A 44 -28.15 19.66 -21.28
CA SER A 44 -28.76 19.21 -20.03
C SER A 44 -27.83 19.51 -18.85
N ASN A 45 -28.39 19.60 -17.65
CA ASN A 45 -27.59 19.58 -16.43
C ASN A 45 -27.14 18.14 -16.13
N GLY A 46 -26.05 17.96 -15.37
CA GLY A 46 -25.65 16.64 -14.91
C GLY A 46 -24.43 16.61 -14.00
N ASP A 47 -24.50 15.78 -12.97
CA ASP A 47 -23.44 15.60 -11.98
C ASP A 47 -22.42 14.52 -12.37
N PHE A 48 -22.81 13.54 -13.22
CA PHE A 48 -21.92 12.45 -13.68
C PHE A 48 -22.00 12.20 -15.19
N ARG A 49 -23.07 12.73 -15.81
CA ARG A 49 -23.41 12.53 -17.21
C ARG A 49 -24.34 13.65 -17.66
N ALA A 50 -24.12 14.17 -18.85
CA ALA A 50 -24.96 15.22 -19.42
C ALA A 50 -25.01 15.10 -20.95
N GLN A 51 -26.09 15.62 -21.54
CA GLN A 51 -26.23 15.74 -22.98
C GLN A 51 -25.50 16.97 -23.48
N ALA A 52 -24.77 16.82 -24.58
CA ALA A 52 -24.06 17.90 -25.22
C ALA A 52 -24.33 17.92 -26.72
N LYS A 53 -24.51 19.13 -27.25
CA LYS A 53 -24.60 19.41 -28.67
C LYS A 53 -23.21 19.62 -29.24
N ILE A 54 -22.88 18.94 -30.34
CA ILE A 54 -21.63 19.15 -31.07
C ILE A 54 -21.68 20.48 -31.82
N LEU A 55 -20.68 21.34 -31.61
CA LEU A 55 -20.51 22.60 -32.33
C LEU A 55 -19.46 22.47 -33.44
N THR A 56 -18.31 21.87 -33.11
CA THR A 56 -17.19 21.67 -34.02
C THR A 56 -16.51 20.35 -33.73
N ILE A 57 -16.11 19.59 -34.75
CA ILE A 57 -15.31 18.37 -34.62
C ILE A 57 -13.89 18.67 -35.11
N TYR A 58 -12.89 18.49 -34.25
CA TYR A 58 -11.47 18.66 -34.58
C TYR A 58 -10.81 17.35 -34.99
N LYS A 59 -11.29 16.22 -34.44
CA LYS A 59 -10.77 14.88 -34.73
C LYS A 59 -11.91 13.87 -34.64
N GLY A 60 -11.85 12.84 -35.49
CA GLY A 60 -12.72 11.68 -35.41
C GLY A 60 -14.10 11.92 -36.01
N LYS A 61 -15.06 11.08 -35.63
CA LYS A 61 -16.47 11.18 -36.05
C LYS A 61 -17.37 10.89 -34.86
N VAL A 62 -18.46 11.66 -34.77
CA VAL A 62 -19.52 11.50 -33.80
C VAL A 62 -20.80 11.08 -34.53
N ASN A 63 -21.57 10.17 -33.95
CA ASN A 63 -22.71 9.53 -34.63
C ASN A 63 -24.00 10.37 -34.64
N SER A 64 -24.03 11.48 -33.90
CA SER A 64 -25.22 12.33 -33.69
C SER A 64 -24.80 13.76 -33.36
N ASP A 65 -25.67 14.73 -33.66
CA ASP A 65 -25.49 16.14 -33.29
C ASP A 65 -25.60 16.36 -31.77
N ILE A 66 -26.33 15.48 -31.09
CA ILE A 66 -26.45 15.44 -29.62
C ILE A 66 -25.94 14.10 -29.12
N ILE A 67 -25.03 14.13 -28.17
CA ILE A 67 -24.44 12.96 -27.53
C ILE A 67 -24.54 13.03 -26.02
N TRP A 68 -24.40 11.88 -25.37
CA TRP A 68 -24.17 11.81 -23.93
C TRP A 68 -22.67 11.75 -23.63
N ILE A 69 -22.22 12.56 -22.67
CA ILE A 69 -20.85 12.56 -22.17
C ILE A 69 -20.90 12.21 -20.68
N SER A 70 -20.00 11.36 -20.21
CA SER A 70 -19.82 11.01 -18.80
C SER A 70 -18.35 11.01 -18.40
N GLY A 71 -18.06 10.80 -17.11
CA GLY A 71 -16.69 10.59 -16.61
C GLY A 71 -15.95 11.86 -16.17
N PHE A 72 -16.57 13.03 -16.28
CA PHE A 72 -16.04 14.33 -15.84
C PHE A 72 -16.21 14.59 -14.33
N SER A 73 -16.65 13.60 -13.56
CA SER A 73 -16.94 13.73 -12.13
C SER A 73 -16.85 12.37 -11.47
N ASN A 74 -16.40 12.35 -10.21
CA ASN A 74 -16.35 11.15 -9.39
C ASN A 74 -16.98 11.38 -8.01
N ARG A 75 -17.65 10.34 -7.49
CA ARG A 75 -18.32 10.35 -6.18
C ARG A 75 -17.35 10.63 -5.02
N TYR A 76 -16.08 10.27 -5.18
CA TYR A 76 -15.02 10.43 -4.18
C TYR A 76 -13.91 11.39 -4.63
N GLY A 77 -14.13 12.16 -5.71
CA GLY A 77 -13.15 13.10 -6.27
C GLY A 77 -13.77 14.47 -6.53
N PRO A 78 -13.17 15.30 -7.41
CA PRO A 78 -13.79 16.55 -7.81
C PRO A 78 -15.15 16.28 -8.45
N ILE A 79 -16.16 17.00 -7.96
CA ILE A 79 -17.52 16.95 -8.49
C ILE A 79 -17.66 18.12 -9.45
N ASP A 80 -17.30 17.92 -10.73
CA ASP A 80 -17.69 18.88 -11.76
C ASP A 80 -19.18 18.69 -12.11
N LYS A 81 -19.89 19.80 -12.23
CA LYS A 81 -21.33 19.82 -12.54
C LYS A 81 -21.55 20.56 -13.82
N MET A 82 -22.01 19.84 -14.83
CA MET A 82 -22.31 20.42 -16.14
C MET A 82 -23.64 21.14 -16.08
N LYS A 83 -23.67 22.37 -16.59
CA LYS A 83 -24.89 23.18 -16.71
C LYS A 83 -25.25 23.45 -18.16
N ILE A 84 -26.53 23.65 -18.40
CA ILE A 84 -27.03 24.06 -19.72
C ILE A 84 -26.32 25.35 -20.17
N GLY A 85 -25.80 25.33 -21.39
CA GLY A 85 -25.06 26.43 -22.01
C GLY A 85 -23.56 26.44 -21.73
N ASP A 86 -23.06 25.57 -20.85
CA ASP A 86 -21.62 25.44 -20.65
C ASP A 86 -20.95 24.89 -21.92
N LYS A 87 -19.79 25.47 -22.26
CA LYS A 87 -19.01 25.08 -23.44
C LYS A 87 -17.70 24.45 -23.03
N PHE A 88 -17.35 23.37 -23.70
CA PHE A 88 -16.12 22.63 -23.44
C PHE A 88 -15.51 22.10 -24.73
N ILE A 89 -14.17 22.03 -24.79
CA ILE A 89 -13.50 21.12 -25.71
C ILE A 89 -13.35 19.78 -24.99
N VAL A 90 -13.90 18.72 -25.56
CA VAL A 90 -13.92 17.39 -24.97
C VAL A 90 -13.12 16.39 -25.81
N PHE A 91 -12.37 15.54 -25.12
CA PHE A 91 -11.55 14.44 -25.62
C PHE A 91 -12.30 13.14 -25.32
N LEU A 92 -13.01 12.66 -26.33
CA LEU A 92 -14.05 11.65 -26.18
C LEU A 92 -13.55 10.27 -26.55
N ASN A 93 -13.86 9.31 -25.69
CA ASN A 93 -13.73 7.89 -25.93
C ASN A 93 -15.14 7.28 -26.09
N LYS A 94 -15.31 6.40 -27.08
CA LYS A 94 -16.58 5.71 -27.33
C LYS A 94 -16.85 4.71 -26.21
N ASN A 95 -18.04 4.80 -25.63
CA ASN A 95 -18.46 3.77 -24.71
C ASN A 95 -18.79 2.49 -25.50
N LYS A 96 -18.05 1.41 -25.24
CA LYS A 96 -18.27 0.08 -25.81
C LYS A 96 -18.73 -0.85 -24.69
N PRO A 97 -20.01 -0.75 -24.27
CA PRO A 97 -20.48 -1.45 -23.08
C PRO A 97 -20.40 -2.96 -23.29
N SER A 98 -19.84 -3.67 -22.30
CA SER A 98 -19.90 -5.13 -22.27
C SER A 98 -21.32 -5.60 -22.00
N LYS A 99 -21.62 -6.88 -22.27
CA LYS A 99 -22.92 -7.49 -21.95
C LYS A 99 -23.30 -7.24 -20.47
N ARG A 100 -22.36 -7.44 -19.56
CA ARG A 100 -22.54 -7.19 -18.12
C ARG A 100 -22.84 -5.72 -17.82
N ASN A 101 -22.20 -4.78 -18.53
CA ASN A 101 -22.46 -3.36 -18.34
C ASN A 101 -23.89 -2.99 -18.81
N LEU A 102 -24.36 -3.57 -19.91
CA LEU A 102 -25.74 -3.40 -20.36
C LEU A 102 -26.75 -4.00 -19.38
N GLU A 103 -26.49 -5.20 -18.86
CA GLU A 103 -27.34 -5.84 -17.83
C GLU A 103 -27.45 -4.97 -16.57
N TYR A 104 -26.33 -4.44 -16.07
CA TYR A 104 -26.32 -3.48 -14.96
C TYR A 104 -27.21 -2.27 -15.24
N TRP A 105 -27.06 -1.64 -16.41
CA TRP A 105 -27.88 -0.48 -16.76
C TRP A 105 -29.37 -0.81 -16.94
N GLU A 106 -29.70 -2.02 -17.37
CA GLU A 106 -31.07 -2.52 -17.45
C GLU A 106 -31.72 -2.74 -16.08
N GLU A 107 -30.92 -3.05 -15.06
CA GLU A 107 -31.38 -3.07 -13.67
C GLU A 107 -31.54 -1.65 -13.12
N GLN A 108 -30.56 -0.77 -13.35
CA GLN A 108 -30.60 0.61 -12.87
C GLN A 108 -31.81 1.40 -13.40
N ILE A 109 -32.23 1.19 -14.65
CA ILE A 109 -33.42 1.87 -15.21
C ILE A 109 -34.75 1.40 -14.59
N LYS A 110 -34.77 0.25 -13.90
CA LYS A 110 -35.97 -0.21 -13.15
C LYS A 110 -36.16 0.63 -11.88
N GLU A 111 -35.06 1.02 -11.26
CA GLU A 111 -35.02 1.84 -10.05
C GLU A 111 -35.11 3.33 -10.37
N ASP A 112 -34.43 3.78 -11.44
CA ASP A 112 -34.39 5.16 -11.89
C ASP A 112 -34.73 5.29 -13.38
N LYS A 113 -35.99 5.66 -13.66
CA LYS A 113 -36.50 5.83 -15.02
C LYS A 113 -35.87 7.03 -15.75
N GLU A 114 -35.24 7.97 -15.06
CA GLU A 114 -34.56 9.11 -15.69
C GLU A 114 -33.33 8.68 -16.49
N LEU A 115 -32.83 7.46 -16.28
CA LEU A 115 -31.66 6.90 -16.97
C LEU A 115 -31.98 6.33 -18.36
N ILE A 116 -33.27 6.13 -18.69
CA ILE A 116 -33.69 5.54 -19.96
C ILE A 116 -33.05 6.24 -21.19
N PRO A 117 -33.04 7.60 -21.29
CA PRO A 117 -32.43 8.28 -22.42
C PRO A 117 -30.92 8.01 -22.56
N TYR A 118 -30.20 7.94 -21.44
CA TYR A 118 -28.77 7.63 -21.42
C TYR A 118 -28.51 6.18 -21.87
N VAL A 119 -29.26 5.22 -21.31
CA VAL A 119 -29.10 3.79 -21.67
C VAL A 119 -29.44 3.54 -23.14
N ASN A 120 -30.46 4.22 -23.67
CA ASN A 120 -30.76 4.17 -25.11
C ASN A 120 -29.62 4.76 -25.95
N ALA A 121 -29.03 5.88 -25.53
CA ALA A 121 -27.87 6.43 -26.22
C ALA A 121 -26.66 5.49 -26.16
N LEU A 122 -26.44 4.82 -25.03
CA LEU A 122 -25.40 3.83 -24.84
C LEU A 122 -25.57 2.64 -25.80
N LYS A 123 -26.78 2.09 -25.91
CA LYS A 123 -27.12 1.01 -26.86
C LYS A 123 -26.94 1.43 -28.32
N ASN A 124 -27.16 2.71 -28.62
CA ASN A 124 -27.06 3.27 -29.97
C ASN A 124 -25.68 3.86 -30.30
N ASN A 125 -24.64 3.60 -29.50
CA ASN A 125 -23.29 4.16 -29.68
C ASN A 125 -23.24 5.70 -29.76
N ASN A 126 -24.13 6.37 -29.02
CA ASN A 126 -24.23 7.83 -28.87
C ASN A 126 -23.82 8.31 -27.46
N ALA A 127 -23.24 7.41 -26.65
CA ALA A 127 -22.67 7.73 -25.36
C ALA A 127 -21.14 7.64 -25.41
N TYR A 128 -20.49 8.65 -24.85
CA TYR A 128 -19.05 8.82 -24.79
C TYR A 128 -18.63 9.12 -23.35
N TYR A 129 -17.33 9.01 -23.09
CA TYR A 129 -16.75 9.41 -21.82
C TYR A 129 -15.46 10.20 -22.05
N VAL A 130 -15.16 11.14 -21.15
CA VAL A 130 -13.85 11.80 -21.08
C VAL A 130 -12.83 10.89 -20.40
N TRP A 131 -11.55 11.22 -20.44
CA TRP A 131 -10.48 10.31 -19.99
C TRP A 131 -10.55 9.99 -18.50
N THR A 132 -10.69 11.02 -17.67
CA THR A 132 -10.78 10.90 -16.21
C THR A 132 -11.63 12.06 -15.65
N PRO A 133 -12.04 12.00 -14.37
CA PRO A 133 -12.73 13.11 -13.71
C PRO A 133 -11.93 14.42 -13.64
N THR A 134 -10.61 14.36 -13.87
CA THR A 134 -9.70 15.51 -13.85
C THR A 134 -9.07 15.78 -15.21
N SER A 135 -9.49 15.09 -16.27
CA SER A 135 -8.85 15.22 -17.59
C SER A 135 -9.77 14.85 -18.75
N GLY A 136 -9.62 15.59 -19.84
CA GLY A 136 -10.32 15.34 -21.09
C GLY A 136 -11.49 16.27 -21.37
N ASP A 137 -11.77 17.25 -20.53
CA ASP A 137 -12.70 18.34 -20.78
C ASP A 137 -12.12 19.70 -20.37
N LEU A 138 -12.08 20.61 -21.35
CA LEU A 138 -11.44 21.91 -21.22
C LEU A 138 -12.49 23.00 -21.32
N LYS A 139 -12.69 23.74 -20.24
CA LYS A 139 -13.74 24.77 -20.17
C LYS A 139 -13.49 25.89 -21.17
N VAL A 140 -14.54 26.30 -21.88
CA VAL A 140 -14.51 27.41 -22.84
C VAL A 140 -15.37 28.55 -22.31
N LYS A 141 -14.77 29.74 -22.21
CA LYS A 141 -15.47 30.98 -21.83
C LYS A 141 -15.15 32.06 -22.85
N SER A 142 -16.19 32.61 -23.47
CA SER A 142 -16.08 33.61 -24.53
C SER A 142 -15.20 33.10 -25.69
N LYS A 143 -14.05 33.72 -25.95
CA LYS A 143 -13.09 33.31 -27.00
C LYS A 143 -11.83 32.66 -26.42
N LYS A 144 -11.94 32.08 -25.22
CA LYS A 144 -10.82 31.47 -24.51
C LYS A 144 -11.14 30.06 -24.02
N VAL A 145 -10.11 29.23 -23.89
CA VAL A 145 -10.18 27.85 -23.40
C VAL A 145 -9.17 27.63 -22.28
N GLN A 146 -9.59 26.89 -21.26
CA GLN A 146 -8.81 26.57 -20.07
C GLN A 146 -7.95 25.32 -20.34
N TYR A 147 -6.63 25.47 -20.35
CA TYR A 147 -5.70 24.35 -20.45
C TYR A 147 -4.36 24.68 -19.83
N ASP A 148 -3.58 23.64 -19.57
CA ASP A 148 -2.14 23.69 -19.32
C ASP A 148 -1.53 22.54 -20.12
N LEU A 149 -0.60 22.80 -21.02
CA LEU A 149 0.01 21.77 -21.84
C LEU A 149 1.16 21.04 -21.13
N ILE A 150 1.56 21.48 -19.92
CA ILE A 150 2.57 20.79 -19.10
C ILE A 150 1.98 19.54 -18.45
N GLN A 151 0.74 19.62 -17.97
CA GLN A 151 0.01 18.54 -17.31
C GLN A 151 -1.44 18.48 -17.75
N THR A 152 -2.05 17.30 -17.71
CA THR A 152 -3.43 17.09 -18.18
C THR A 152 -4.47 17.14 -17.06
N THR A 153 -4.02 17.11 -15.81
CA THR A 153 -4.85 17.20 -14.60
C THR A 153 -5.39 18.61 -14.43
N PHE A 154 -6.70 18.73 -14.22
CA PHE A 154 -7.35 19.96 -13.83
C PHE A 154 -6.96 20.38 -12.40
N TYR A 155 -6.80 21.69 -12.20
CA TYR A 155 -6.56 22.28 -10.88
C TYR A 155 -7.19 23.67 -10.78
N ASP A 156 -7.42 24.11 -9.55
CA ASP A 156 -8.04 25.42 -9.29
C ASP A 156 -7.21 26.56 -9.88
N ASN A 157 -7.90 27.55 -10.45
CA ASN A 157 -7.30 28.75 -11.07
C ASN A 157 -6.43 28.48 -12.32
N GLN A 158 -6.59 27.34 -12.98
CA GLN A 158 -5.96 27.09 -14.28
C GLN A 158 -6.34 28.16 -15.31
N LYS A 159 -5.36 28.58 -16.13
CA LYS A 159 -5.45 29.78 -16.98
C LYS A 159 -6.24 29.56 -18.26
N PHE A 160 -6.78 30.65 -18.79
CA PHE A 160 -7.53 30.69 -20.05
C PHE A 160 -6.70 31.33 -21.17
N TYR A 161 -6.50 30.61 -22.26
CA TYR A 161 -5.75 31.03 -23.45
C TYR A 161 -6.67 31.16 -24.67
N SER A 162 -6.13 31.65 -25.80
CA SER A 162 -6.91 31.89 -27.03
C SER A 162 -7.53 30.59 -27.55
N LEU A 163 -8.86 30.56 -27.69
CA LEU A 163 -9.56 29.41 -28.27
C LEU A 163 -9.09 29.15 -29.71
N LYS A 164 -8.97 30.22 -30.52
CA LYS A 164 -8.54 30.12 -31.91
C LYS A 164 -7.14 29.50 -32.04
N GLU A 165 -6.21 29.90 -31.18
CA GLU A 165 -4.83 29.36 -31.18
C GLU A 165 -4.83 27.86 -30.83
N PHE A 166 -5.64 27.45 -29.85
CA PHE A 166 -5.78 26.06 -29.46
C PHE A 166 -6.46 25.20 -30.55
N GLU A 167 -7.46 25.74 -31.25
CA GLU A 167 -8.09 25.08 -32.41
C GLU A 167 -7.07 24.89 -33.55
N GLU A 168 -6.24 25.90 -33.83
CA GLU A 168 -5.15 25.79 -34.82
C GLU A 168 -4.11 24.75 -34.39
N PHE A 169 -3.80 24.65 -33.10
CA PHE A 169 -2.95 23.61 -32.52
C PHE A 169 -3.52 22.20 -32.76
N LEU A 170 -4.79 21.95 -32.38
CA LEU A 170 -5.44 20.65 -32.57
C LEU A 170 -5.44 20.23 -34.05
N ASN A 171 -5.73 21.17 -34.95
CA ASN A 171 -5.70 20.93 -36.39
C ASN A 171 -4.28 20.65 -36.91
N SER A 172 -3.26 21.27 -36.31
CA SER A 172 -1.86 21.12 -36.70
C SER A 172 -1.20 19.86 -36.15
N PHE A 173 -1.73 19.28 -35.06
CA PHE A 173 -1.22 18.04 -34.47
C PHE A 173 -1.12 16.89 -35.48
N ASN A 174 -2.16 16.69 -36.29
CA ASN A 174 -2.19 15.62 -37.31
C ASN A 174 -1.55 16.02 -38.64
N SER A 175 -1.62 17.30 -39.01
CA SER A 175 -1.24 17.77 -40.35
C SER A 175 0.16 18.39 -40.44
N LYS A 176 0.84 18.63 -39.31
CA LYS A 176 2.21 19.20 -39.22
C LYS A 176 2.38 20.48 -40.05
N LYS A 177 1.45 21.43 -39.89
CA LYS A 177 1.44 22.69 -40.67
C LYS A 177 2.67 23.55 -40.37
N LYS A 178 3.56 23.68 -41.36
CA LYS A 178 4.74 24.55 -41.27
C LYS A 178 4.40 26.00 -40.91
N SER A 179 3.28 26.53 -41.40
CA SER A 179 2.85 27.91 -41.10
C SER A 179 2.55 28.11 -39.61
N PHE A 180 1.96 27.11 -38.96
CA PHE A 180 1.70 27.15 -37.52
C PHE A 180 3.00 27.13 -36.71
N HIS A 181 4.00 26.33 -37.11
CA HIS A 181 5.32 26.36 -36.47
C HIS A 181 6.02 27.71 -36.60
N HIS A 182 5.90 28.39 -37.75
CA HIS A 182 6.46 29.75 -37.90
C HIS A 182 5.74 30.76 -36.99
N TYR A 183 4.41 30.66 -36.88
CA TYR A 183 3.63 31.46 -35.94
C TYR A 183 4.11 31.26 -34.50
N LEU A 184 4.22 30.01 -34.04
CA LEU A 184 4.69 29.68 -32.68
C LEU A 184 6.11 30.20 -32.42
N LEU A 185 7.02 30.12 -33.39
CA LEU A 185 8.38 30.67 -33.23
C LEU A 185 8.38 32.20 -33.14
N SER A 186 7.50 32.89 -33.89
CA SER A 186 7.33 34.35 -33.76
C SER A 186 6.81 34.70 -32.36
N GLU A 187 5.82 33.97 -31.87
CA GLU A 187 5.26 34.18 -30.53
C GLU A 187 6.30 34.01 -29.42
N LEU A 188 7.24 33.07 -29.56
CA LEU A 188 8.36 32.92 -28.61
C LEU A 188 9.27 34.15 -28.63
N SER A 189 9.58 34.70 -29.80
CA SER A 189 10.45 35.88 -29.94
C SER A 189 9.86 37.11 -29.25
N ASP A 190 8.53 37.26 -29.30
CA ASP A 190 7.85 38.43 -28.76
C ASP A 190 7.57 38.32 -27.26
N ASN A 191 7.57 37.10 -26.68
CA ASN A 191 7.04 36.84 -25.34
C ASN A 191 7.93 35.93 -24.47
N LEU A 192 9.24 36.13 -24.45
CA LEU A 192 10.20 35.23 -23.79
C LEU A 192 9.98 34.98 -22.28
N SER A 193 9.26 35.83 -21.56
CA SER A 193 9.26 35.87 -20.08
C SER A 193 7.89 35.66 -19.41
N ASN A 194 6.91 35.04 -20.08
CA ASN A 194 5.61 34.78 -19.48
C ASN A 194 5.23 33.30 -19.51
N ASP A 195 4.16 32.94 -18.80
CA ASP A 195 3.68 31.56 -18.74
C ASP A 195 3.22 31.01 -20.12
N LYS A 196 2.94 31.88 -21.09
CA LYS A 196 2.60 31.48 -22.47
C LYS A 196 3.79 30.78 -23.15
N THR A 197 5.03 31.11 -22.81
CA THR A 197 6.24 30.46 -23.35
C THR A 197 6.18 28.95 -23.22
N SER A 198 5.86 28.44 -22.03
CA SER A 198 5.73 27.01 -21.77
C SER A 198 4.67 26.34 -22.66
N GLN A 199 3.53 27.01 -22.87
CA GLN A 199 2.44 26.51 -23.69
C GLN A 199 2.84 26.43 -25.16
N VAL A 200 3.49 27.47 -25.68
CA VAL A 200 3.98 27.52 -27.06
C VAL A 200 5.06 26.45 -27.32
N LEU A 201 6.00 26.27 -26.38
CA LEU A 201 7.00 25.19 -26.44
C LEU A 201 6.35 23.80 -26.46
N MET A 202 5.33 23.58 -25.61
CA MET A 202 4.58 22.33 -25.61
C MET A 202 3.78 22.12 -26.89
N MET A 203 3.22 23.16 -27.51
CA MET A 203 2.59 23.03 -28.83
C MET A 203 3.61 22.63 -29.91
N LEU A 204 4.81 23.20 -29.92
CA LEU A 204 5.89 22.77 -30.80
C LEU A 204 6.28 21.30 -30.55
N TYR A 205 6.40 20.90 -29.28
CA TYR A 205 6.71 19.54 -28.89
C TYR A 205 5.63 18.55 -29.35
N LEU A 206 4.36 18.80 -29.01
CA LEU A 206 3.23 17.92 -29.33
C LEU A 206 2.97 17.83 -30.84
N THR A 207 3.24 18.90 -31.59
CA THR A 207 3.16 18.87 -33.07
C THR A 207 4.43 18.31 -33.74
N SER A 208 5.34 17.71 -32.95
CA SER A 208 6.56 17.03 -33.42
C SER A 208 7.50 17.94 -34.22
N TYR A 209 7.69 19.19 -33.78
CA TYR A 209 8.71 20.08 -34.35
C TYR A 209 10.13 19.53 -34.08
N LYS A 210 11.04 19.62 -35.07
CA LYS A 210 12.34 18.93 -35.06
C LYS A 210 13.55 19.80 -35.39
N LYS A 211 13.39 21.11 -35.55
CA LYS A 211 14.50 22.00 -35.93
C LYS A 211 14.95 22.81 -34.73
N TYR A 212 16.27 22.93 -34.56
CA TYR A 212 16.82 23.83 -33.55
C TYR A 212 16.60 25.30 -33.95
N ASN A 213 16.38 26.17 -32.95
CA ASN A 213 16.30 27.61 -33.12
C ASN A 213 17.13 28.28 -32.02
N SER A 214 17.88 29.34 -32.34
CA SER A 214 18.75 30.05 -31.38
C SER A 214 17.99 30.64 -30.20
N ILE A 215 16.69 30.93 -30.36
CA ILE A 215 15.84 31.45 -29.28
C ILE A 215 15.78 30.55 -28.04
N TYR A 216 16.04 29.25 -28.21
CA TYR A 216 16.06 28.30 -27.11
C TYR A 216 17.15 28.62 -26.07
N GLU A 217 18.28 29.19 -26.51
CA GLU A 217 19.31 29.69 -25.59
C GLU A 217 18.85 30.91 -24.80
N ASP A 218 17.98 31.75 -25.38
CA ASP A 218 17.44 32.91 -24.68
C ASP A 218 16.37 32.48 -23.68
N ILE A 219 15.53 31.50 -24.02
CA ILE A 219 14.58 30.88 -23.08
C ILE A 219 15.33 30.26 -21.90
N TYR A 220 16.43 29.55 -22.14
CA TYR A 220 17.28 28.99 -21.07
C TYR A 220 17.70 30.05 -20.04
N LYS A 221 18.04 31.26 -20.48
CA LYS A 221 18.46 32.37 -19.60
C LYS A 221 17.34 32.96 -18.76
N THR A 222 16.07 32.72 -19.11
CA THR A 222 14.92 33.28 -18.35
C THR A 222 14.75 32.64 -16.98
N ASN A 223 15.24 31.42 -16.79
CA ASN A 223 15.11 30.64 -15.57
C ASN A 223 13.65 30.45 -15.09
N LEU A 224 12.70 30.35 -16.02
CA LEU A 224 11.30 30.04 -15.74
C LEU A 224 11.07 28.53 -15.81
N ASP A 225 10.92 27.87 -14.66
CA ASP A 225 10.90 26.41 -14.54
C ASP A 225 9.94 25.70 -15.50
N ASN A 226 8.69 26.16 -15.60
CA ASN A 226 7.68 25.62 -16.52
C ASN A 226 8.11 25.71 -18.00
N SER A 227 8.73 26.83 -18.38
CA SER A 227 9.25 27.03 -19.73
C SER A 227 10.47 26.15 -19.98
N LEU A 228 11.34 25.97 -19.00
CA LEU A 228 12.52 25.11 -19.11
C LEU A 228 12.17 23.63 -19.16
N TYR A 229 11.16 23.20 -18.42
CA TYR A 229 10.60 21.84 -18.51
C TYR A 229 10.02 21.58 -19.91
N ALA A 230 9.20 22.49 -20.43
CA ALA A 230 8.66 22.39 -21.78
C ALA A 230 9.77 22.45 -22.85
N LEU A 231 10.79 23.26 -22.62
CA LEU A 231 11.97 23.34 -23.49
C LEU A 231 12.71 22.01 -23.52
N ALA A 232 12.97 21.38 -22.36
CA ALA A 232 13.61 20.07 -22.29
C ALA A 232 12.86 19.05 -23.16
N LYS A 233 11.53 18.93 -22.99
CA LYS A 233 10.68 18.06 -23.84
C LYS A 233 10.84 18.34 -25.33
N LEU A 234 10.78 19.61 -25.73
CA LEU A 234 10.94 20.01 -27.13
C LEU A 234 12.32 19.62 -27.67
N LEU A 235 13.39 19.87 -26.90
CA LEU A 235 14.76 19.54 -27.28
C LEU A 235 14.93 18.02 -27.47
N GLY A 236 14.25 17.18 -26.70
CA GLY A 236 14.24 15.73 -26.91
C GLY A 236 13.67 15.30 -28.29
N ASN A 237 12.77 16.07 -28.89
CA ASN A 237 12.31 15.84 -30.27
C ASN A 237 13.31 16.32 -31.33
N ILE A 238 14.24 17.21 -30.97
CA ILE A 238 15.20 17.85 -31.88
C ILE A 238 16.52 17.08 -31.81
N LYS A 239 16.84 16.37 -32.89
CA LYS A 239 18.12 15.67 -33.01
C LYS A 239 19.25 16.67 -33.34
N GLY A 240 20.35 16.63 -32.62
CA GLY A 240 21.59 17.35 -32.95
C GLY A 240 22.35 17.86 -31.73
N ASN A 241 23.64 18.18 -31.95
CA ASN A 241 24.55 18.59 -30.88
C ASN A 241 24.04 19.82 -30.11
N SER A 242 23.53 20.86 -30.80
CA SER A 242 23.03 22.06 -30.11
C SER A 242 21.86 21.77 -29.16
N SER A 243 20.97 20.85 -29.53
CA SER A 243 19.86 20.44 -28.66
C SER A 243 20.38 19.69 -27.43
N ARG A 244 21.28 18.74 -27.67
CA ARG A 244 21.93 17.92 -26.63
C ARG A 244 22.75 18.78 -25.66
N ASP A 245 23.54 19.72 -26.17
CA ASP A 245 24.37 20.60 -25.35
C ASP A 245 23.50 21.49 -24.44
N LEU A 246 22.34 21.95 -24.96
CA LEU A 246 21.39 22.71 -24.16
C LEU A 246 20.66 21.85 -23.12
N LEU A 247 20.33 20.60 -23.45
CA LEU A 247 19.83 19.63 -22.46
C LEU A 247 20.86 19.36 -21.35
N VAL A 248 22.15 19.25 -21.68
CA VAL A 248 23.23 19.11 -20.69
C VAL A 248 23.31 20.33 -19.78
N LYS A 249 23.13 21.55 -20.31
CA LYS A 249 23.03 22.77 -19.48
C LYS A 249 21.83 22.73 -18.52
N LEU A 250 20.69 22.18 -18.95
CA LEU A 250 19.49 22.06 -18.12
C LEU A 250 19.66 21.10 -16.92
N LEU A 251 20.64 20.20 -16.95
CA LEU A 251 21.01 19.37 -15.79
C LEU A 251 21.53 20.20 -14.60
N ASP A 252 22.00 21.44 -14.84
CA ASP A 252 22.45 22.37 -13.79
C ASP A 252 21.32 23.27 -13.26
N ASN A 253 20.08 23.10 -13.74
CA ASN A 253 18.94 23.87 -13.27
C ASN A 253 18.66 23.59 -11.79
N LYS A 254 18.17 24.57 -11.02
CA LYS A 254 17.86 24.38 -9.59
C LYS A 254 16.58 23.57 -9.35
N ASN A 255 15.65 23.60 -10.29
CA ASN A 255 14.39 22.87 -10.22
C ASN A 255 14.64 21.39 -10.60
N SER A 256 14.37 20.50 -9.66
CA SER A 256 14.56 19.05 -9.82
C SER A 256 13.70 18.44 -10.94
N ILE A 257 12.52 18.98 -11.22
CA ILE A 257 11.63 18.49 -12.28
C ILE A 257 12.21 18.82 -13.66
N VAL A 258 12.81 20.01 -13.81
CA VAL A 258 13.53 20.40 -15.03
C VAL A 258 14.75 19.51 -15.23
N GLN A 259 15.53 19.26 -14.16
CA GLN A 259 16.66 18.34 -14.19
C GLN A 259 16.22 16.94 -14.63
N GLY A 260 15.20 16.37 -13.97
CA GLY A 260 14.68 15.04 -14.27
C GLY A 260 14.19 14.93 -15.71
N GLU A 261 13.50 15.96 -16.23
CA GLU A 261 13.09 15.96 -17.63
C GLU A 261 14.28 16.01 -18.59
N ALA A 262 15.30 16.82 -18.31
CA ALA A 262 16.51 16.86 -19.12
C ALA A 262 17.22 15.49 -19.15
N VAL A 263 17.27 14.78 -18.02
CA VAL A 263 17.79 13.40 -17.93
C VAL A 263 16.97 12.46 -18.81
N ARG A 264 15.64 12.48 -18.71
CA ARG A 264 14.74 11.63 -19.54
C ARG A 264 14.94 11.85 -21.03
N GLN A 265 15.24 13.06 -21.47
CA GLN A 265 15.50 13.34 -22.88
C GLN A 265 16.92 12.94 -23.31
N LEU A 266 17.89 12.95 -22.39
CA LEU A 266 19.27 12.53 -22.64
C LEU A 266 19.49 11.01 -22.49
N SER A 267 18.55 10.26 -21.90
CA SER A 267 18.69 8.82 -21.64
C SER A 267 18.87 7.96 -22.91
N SER A 268 18.48 8.50 -24.07
CA SER A 268 18.69 7.85 -25.37
C SER A 268 20.11 7.99 -25.94
N GLU A 269 20.96 8.85 -25.34
CA GLU A 269 22.36 8.98 -25.72
C GLU A 269 23.19 7.80 -25.20
N GLY A 270 24.32 7.51 -25.85
CA GLY A 270 25.18 6.39 -25.45
C GLY A 270 25.77 6.55 -24.05
N SER A 271 25.92 5.44 -23.32
CA SER A 271 26.43 5.38 -21.95
C SER A 271 27.76 6.11 -21.76
N ASP A 272 28.67 6.02 -22.75
CA ASP A 272 29.99 6.63 -22.71
C ASP A 272 29.94 8.16 -22.70
N PHE A 273 28.91 8.74 -23.32
CA PHE A 273 28.69 10.17 -23.33
C PHE A 273 27.96 10.62 -22.07
N ILE A 274 26.78 10.05 -21.82
CA ILE A 274 25.87 10.59 -20.81
C ILE A 274 26.20 10.09 -19.39
N GLY A 275 26.74 8.87 -19.24
CA GLY A 275 27.09 8.28 -17.95
C GLY A 275 28.02 9.15 -17.09
N PRO A 276 29.19 9.59 -17.59
CA PRO A 276 30.08 10.48 -16.85
C PRO A 276 29.43 11.82 -16.47
N ILE A 277 28.59 12.37 -17.37
CA ILE A 277 27.89 13.64 -17.16
C ILE A 277 26.89 13.47 -16.01
N LEU A 278 25.99 12.50 -16.09
CA LEU A 278 24.98 12.25 -15.04
C LEU A 278 25.63 11.95 -13.69
N LEU A 279 26.68 11.13 -13.68
CA LEU A 279 27.44 10.82 -12.47
C LEU A 279 28.05 12.08 -11.83
N SER A 280 28.53 13.04 -12.64
CA SER A 280 29.07 14.31 -12.14
C SER A 280 28.00 15.23 -11.54
N LYS A 281 26.74 15.07 -11.94
CA LYS A 281 25.60 15.88 -11.46
C LYS A 281 24.88 15.27 -10.26
N LEU A 282 25.00 13.96 -10.05
CA LEU A 282 24.27 13.20 -9.03
C LEU A 282 24.28 13.83 -7.64
N SER A 283 25.45 14.31 -7.16
CA SER A 283 25.58 14.89 -5.82
C SER A 283 24.93 16.26 -5.64
N LYS A 284 24.60 16.95 -6.73
CA LYS A 284 23.99 18.29 -6.73
C LYS A 284 22.52 18.28 -7.18
N ALA A 285 22.05 17.16 -7.70
CA ALA A 285 20.69 17.03 -8.19
C ALA A 285 19.68 17.06 -7.03
N GLY A 286 18.53 17.70 -7.24
CA GLY A 286 17.44 17.74 -6.26
C GLY A 286 16.65 16.42 -6.22
N GLU A 287 16.14 16.06 -5.05
CA GLU A 287 15.30 14.87 -4.83
C GLU A 287 13.81 15.12 -5.08
N ASP A 288 13.39 16.39 -5.03
CA ASP A 288 11.98 16.77 -5.10
C ASP A 288 11.33 16.26 -6.39
N GLY A 289 10.17 15.64 -6.28
CA GLY A 289 9.35 15.19 -7.39
C GLY A 289 7.92 15.70 -7.25
N ILE A 290 7.09 15.42 -8.24
CA ILE A 290 5.64 15.58 -8.14
C ILE A 290 5.10 14.20 -7.80
N TYR A 291 4.50 14.03 -6.63
CA TYR A 291 3.90 12.78 -6.18
C TYR A 291 2.53 13.04 -5.54
N PRO A 292 1.62 12.05 -5.53
CA PRO A 292 0.38 12.14 -4.77
C PRO A 292 0.70 12.37 -3.30
N GLN A 293 -0.03 13.29 -2.66
CA GLN A 293 0.31 13.72 -1.29
C GLN A 293 0.01 12.65 -0.22
N ASN A 294 -0.95 11.77 -0.50
CA ASN A 294 -1.30 10.63 0.34
C ASN A 294 -2.13 9.60 -0.45
N LEU A 295 -2.41 8.46 0.19
CA LEU A 295 -3.20 7.36 -0.39
C LEU A 295 -4.64 7.76 -0.78
N MET A 296 -5.18 8.84 -0.21
CA MET A 296 -6.53 9.34 -0.50
C MET A 296 -6.55 10.36 -1.63
N ASP A 297 -5.40 10.73 -2.20
CA ASP A 297 -5.35 11.52 -3.42
C ASP A 297 -5.88 10.66 -4.59
N PRO A 298 -7.01 11.03 -5.22
CA PRO A 298 -7.54 10.22 -6.31
C PRO A 298 -6.66 10.27 -7.57
N VAL A 299 -5.82 11.30 -7.72
CA VAL A 299 -4.97 11.46 -8.91
C VAL A 299 -3.55 10.94 -8.61
N GLN A 300 -3.19 9.84 -9.24
CA GLN A 300 -1.96 9.08 -8.98
C GLN A 300 -0.82 9.40 -9.96
N ASN A 301 -0.77 10.64 -10.45
CA ASN A 301 0.29 11.11 -11.35
C ASN A 301 1.57 11.34 -10.57
N SER A 302 2.70 10.89 -11.12
CA SER A 302 4.01 11.08 -10.49
C SER A 302 5.08 11.46 -11.52
N VAL A 303 5.96 12.38 -11.15
CA VAL A 303 7.13 12.80 -11.94
C VAL A 303 8.33 12.86 -11.02
N ASP A 304 9.32 12.01 -11.29
CA ASP A 304 10.57 11.99 -10.53
C ASP A 304 11.42 13.24 -10.80
N GLY A 305 12.07 13.70 -9.74
CA GLY A 305 13.10 14.74 -9.78
C GLY A 305 14.44 14.26 -10.32
N GLY A 306 15.36 15.21 -10.49
CA GLY A 306 16.68 15.02 -11.09
C GLY A 306 17.49 13.90 -10.45
N LYS A 307 17.59 13.82 -9.11
CA LYS A 307 18.42 12.80 -8.45
C LYS A 307 17.90 11.39 -8.72
N ILE A 308 16.61 11.16 -8.50
CA ILE A 308 15.96 9.87 -8.73
C ILE A 308 16.09 9.45 -10.20
N GLU A 309 15.83 10.37 -11.13
CA GLU A 309 15.93 10.08 -12.55
C GLU A 309 17.37 9.78 -12.99
N ILE A 310 18.37 10.50 -12.45
CA ILE A 310 19.79 10.20 -12.67
C ILE A 310 20.10 8.77 -12.23
N ILE A 311 19.69 8.39 -11.02
CA ILE A 311 19.95 7.05 -10.47
C ILE A 311 19.34 5.98 -11.38
N LYS A 312 18.06 6.11 -11.73
CA LYS A 312 17.36 5.19 -12.64
C LYS A 312 18.06 5.09 -13.99
N THR A 313 18.37 6.23 -14.61
CA THR A 313 19.03 6.29 -15.92
C THR A 313 20.42 5.64 -15.90
N LEU A 314 21.22 5.86 -14.85
CA LEU A 314 22.53 5.21 -14.69
C LEU A 314 22.39 3.67 -14.60
N GLY A 315 21.32 3.17 -13.97
CA GLY A 315 21.00 1.74 -13.94
C GLY A 315 20.44 1.20 -15.26
N GLU A 316 19.67 1.98 -16.01
CA GLU A 316 19.21 1.64 -17.36
C GLU A 316 20.36 1.55 -18.37
N LEU A 317 21.34 2.44 -18.25
CA LEU A 317 22.57 2.44 -19.05
C LEU A 317 23.59 1.38 -18.62
N GLU A 318 23.32 0.64 -17.53
CA GLU A 318 24.26 -0.32 -16.93
C GLU A 318 25.64 0.30 -16.63
N TYR A 319 25.67 1.59 -16.26
CA TYR A 319 26.90 2.38 -16.12
C TYR A 319 27.63 2.05 -14.80
N LYS A 320 28.38 0.95 -14.78
CA LYS A 320 29.12 0.45 -13.61
C LYS A 320 30.00 1.46 -12.87
N PRO A 321 30.64 2.47 -13.52
CA PRO A 321 31.39 3.49 -12.78
C PRO A 321 30.54 4.32 -11.79
N ALA A 322 29.21 4.22 -11.86
CA ALA A 322 28.31 4.86 -10.89
C ALA A 322 28.32 4.19 -9.50
N ILE A 323 28.66 2.90 -9.40
CA ILE A 323 28.54 2.11 -8.15
C ILE A 323 29.12 2.84 -6.92
N PRO A 324 30.38 3.33 -6.94
CA PRO A 324 30.96 3.98 -5.75
C PRO A 324 30.25 5.26 -5.31
N LYS A 325 29.49 5.91 -6.21
CA LYS A 325 28.74 7.14 -5.91
C LYS A 325 27.28 6.87 -5.54
N LEU A 326 26.74 5.73 -5.96
CA LEU A 326 25.40 5.30 -5.59
C LEU A 326 25.38 4.69 -4.19
N LEU A 327 26.41 3.93 -3.80
CA LEU A 327 26.48 3.28 -2.49
C LEU A 327 26.20 4.21 -1.31
N PRO A 328 26.81 5.41 -1.20
CA PRO A 328 26.52 6.32 -0.09
C PRO A 328 25.08 6.83 -0.01
N LEU A 329 24.31 6.76 -1.11
CA LEU A 329 22.91 7.19 -1.13
C LEU A 329 21.98 6.23 -0.40
N LEU A 330 22.44 5.03 -0.06
CA LEU A 330 21.72 4.11 0.83
C LEU A 330 21.74 4.57 2.29
N ASN A 331 22.60 5.52 2.68
CA ASN A 331 22.54 6.18 3.98
C ASN A 331 21.46 7.27 3.99
N THR A 332 20.21 6.84 3.88
CA THR A 332 19.03 7.70 3.90
C THR A 332 17.90 6.99 4.63
N ASP A 333 17.00 7.76 5.24
CA ASP A 333 15.76 7.25 5.82
C ASP A 333 14.57 7.40 4.84
N ASN A 334 14.81 8.00 3.66
CA ASN A 334 13.81 8.10 2.60
C ASN A 334 13.70 6.77 1.87
N GLU A 335 12.63 6.02 2.15
CA GLU A 335 12.31 4.71 1.56
C GLU A 335 12.39 4.71 0.04
N TYR A 336 11.82 5.73 -0.63
CA TYR A 336 11.79 5.77 -2.09
C TYR A 336 13.21 5.92 -2.69
N LEU A 337 14.04 6.79 -2.10
CA LEU A 337 15.44 6.94 -2.51
C LEU A 337 16.24 5.67 -2.21
N PHE A 338 16.04 5.08 -1.04
CA PHE A 338 16.70 3.85 -0.61
C PHE A 338 16.41 2.71 -1.60
N MET A 339 15.13 2.40 -1.83
CA MET A 339 14.70 1.32 -2.72
C MET A 339 15.12 1.57 -4.17
N THR A 340 15.03 2.81 -4.66
CA THR A 340 15.50 3.15 -6.01
C THR A 340 17.00 2.90 -6.15
N THR A 341 17.79 3.34 -5.16
CA THR A 341 19.25 3.18 -5.17
C THR A 341 19.65 1.71 -5.07
N PHE A 342 19.03 0.96 -4.16
CA PHE A 342 19.27 -0.47 -4.00
C PHE A 342 18.99 -1.23 -5.29
N ASN A 343 17.81 -1.02 -5.89
CA ASN A 343 17.40 -1.71 -7.11
C ASN A 343 18.37 -1.46 -8.26
N VAL A 344 18.88 -0.23 -8.39
CA VAL A 344 19.89 0.09 -9.40
C VAL A 344 21.22 -0.60 -9.09
N LEU A 345 21.70 -0.57 -7.84
CA LEU A 345 22.95 -1.25 -7.46
C LEU A 345 22.86 -2.77 -7.68
N ASN A 346 21.73 -3.38 -7.32
CA ASN A 346 21.46 -4.80 -7.56
C ASN A 346 21.45 -5.11 -9.07
N LYS A 347 20.78 -4.29 -9.88
CA LYS A 347 20.78 -4.40 -11.35
C LYS A 347 22.20 -4.27 -11.94
N LEU A 348 23.05 -3.43 -11.37
CA LEU A 348 24.46 -3.28 -11.78
C LEU A 348 25.33 -4.48 -11.36
N GLY A 349 24.80 -5.42 -10.56
CA GLY A 349 25.45 -6.67 -10.19
C GLY A 349 26.51 -6.55 -9.11
N THR A 350 26.42 -5.53 -8.23
CA THR A 350 27.28 -5.40 -7.05
C THR A 350 26.52 -5.82 -5.79
N LYS A 351 27.23 -6.39 -4.81
CA LYS A 351 26.74 -6.62 -3.44
C LYS A 351 27.38 -5.67 -2.42
N ASP A 352 28.12 -4.65 -2.87
CA ASP A 352 28.82 -3.69 -2.00
C ASP A 352 27.87 -2.85 -1.14
N TYR A 353 26.55 -2.98 -1.34
CA TYR A 353 25.52 -2.36 -0.51
C TYR A 353 25.30 -3.06 0.84
N ILE A 354 25.79 -4.28 1.04
CA ILE A 354 25.59 -5.06 2.28
C ILE A 354 25.98 -4.27 3.55
N PRO A 355 27.12 -3.57 3.61
CA PRO A 355 27.47 -2.74 4.78
C PRO A 355 26.44 -1.65 5.11
N TYR A 356 25.72 -1.14 4.11
CA TYR A 356 24.69 -0.11 4.31
C TYR A 356 23.40 -0.72 4.87
N LEU A 357 23.02 -1.92 4.43
CA LEU A 357 21.91 -2.68 5.03
C LEU A 357 22.21 -2.99 6.51
N ASN A 358 23.42 -3.49 6.78
CA ASN A 358 23.86 -3.79 8.14
C ASN A 358 23.90 -2.53 9.02
N SER A 359 24.35 -1.39 8.48
CA SER A 359 24.37 -0.12 9.22
C SER A 359 22.97 0.33 9.64
N HIS A 360 21.95 0.14 8.81
CA HIS A 360 20.56 0.47 9.17
C HIS A 360 19.99 -0.46 10.24
N LEU A 361 20.29 -1.76 10.17
CA LEU A 361 19.93 -2.72 11.22
C LEU A 361 20.60 -2.36 12.55
N GLU A 362 21.87 -1.97 12.54
CA GLU A 362 22.62 -1.60 13.74
C GLU A 362 22.16 -0.28 14.37
N LYS A 363 21.73 0.68 13.55
CA LYS A 363 21.15 1.95 14.03
C LYS A 363 19.72 1.79 14.52
N GLY A 364 19.01 0.76 14.06
CA GLY A 364 17.60 0.54 14.36
C GLY A 364 16.68 1.55 13.68
N THR A 365 16.97 1.94 12.43
CA THR A 365 16.15 2.88 11.64
C THR A 365 14.77 2.26 11.35
N ASN A 366 13.78 2.52 12.21
CA ASN A 366 12.52 1.77 12.28
C ASN A 366 11.70 1.73 10.99
N ASP A 367 11.79 2.76 10.14
CA ASP A 367 10.95 2.92 8.96
C ASP A 367 11.42 2.09 7.76
N LEU A 368 12.68 1.63 7.74
CA LEU A 368 13.25 0.82 6.63
C LEU A 368 13.43 -0.67 6.98
N ILE A 369 13.15 -1.07 8.21
CA ILE A 369 13.48 -2.42 8.68
C ILE A 369 12.73 -3.48 7.88
N TYR A 370 11.47 -3.22 7.52
CA TYR A 370 10.68 -4.16 6.73
C TYR A 370 11.31 -4.39 5.35
N GLU A 371 11.61 -3.30 4.65
CA GLU A 371 12.21 -3.28 3.32
C GLU A 371 13.58 -3.95 3.35
N ILE A 372 14.41 -3.64 4.35
CA ILE A 372 15.73 -4.26 4.51
C ILE A 372 15.62 -5.78 4.71
N CYS A 373 14.69 -6.24 5.55
CA CYS A 373 14.53 -7.68 5.79
C CYS A 373 14.01 -8.41 4.55
N ASP A 374 13.10 -7.78 3.79
CA ASP A 374 12.62 -8.28 2.50
C ASP A 374 13.78 -8.38 1.49
N LEU A 375 14.57 -7.32 1.33
CA LEU A 375 15.73 -7.31 0.42
C LEU A 375 16.78 -8.35 0.79
N ILE A 376 17.07 -8.53 2.09
CA ILE A 376 17.98 -9.57 2.58
C ILE A 376 17.49 -10.96 2.18
N THR A 377 16.19 -11.20 2.32
CA THR A 377 15.55 -12.48 2.02
C THR A 377 15.49 -12.75 0.52
N GLU A 378 15.00 -11.80 -0.28
CA GLU A 378 14.87 -11.92 -1.74
C GLU A 378 16.21 -12.13 -2.46
N ASN A 379 17.30 -11.60 -1.90
CA ASN A 379 18.63 -11.66 -2.51
C ASN A 379 19.60 -12.63 -1.80
N ASP A 380 19.11 -13.43 -0.85
CA ASP A 380 19.87 -14.44 -0.09
C ASP A 380 21.17 -13.86 0.51
N LEU A 381 21.05 -12.74 1.22
CA LEU A 381 22.19 -11.98 1.77
C LEU A 381 22.62 -12.52 3.13
N THR A 382 23.25 -13.69 3.14
CA THR A 382 23.71 -14.37 4.37
C THR A 382 24.67 -13.52 5.22
N GLU A 383 25.40 -12.59 4.61
CA GLU A 383 26.31 -11.66 5.28
C GLU A 383 25.59 -10.65 6.19
N CYS A 384 24.27 -10.50 6.05
CA CYS A 384 23.45 -9.64 6.90
C CYS A 384 22.91 -10.35 8.14
N ILE A 385 23.04 -11.69 8.23
CA ILE A 385 22.50 -12.48 9.35
C ILE A 385 22.97 -11.97 10.72
N PRO A 386 24.26 -11.68 10.97
CA PRO A 386 24.71 -11.22 12.29
C PRO A 386 24.08 -9.89 12.71
N SER A 387 23.98 -8.91 11.80
CA SER A 387 23.36 -7.61 12.09
C SER A 387 21.85 -7.75 12.28
N LEU A 388 21.17 -8.64 11.54
CA LEU A 388 19.75 -8.93 11.73
C LEU A 388 19.48 -9.59 13.10
N MET A 389 20.28 -10.58 13.50
CA MET A 389 20.20 -11.19 14.84
C MET A 389 20.45 -10.16 15.95
N SER A 390 21.41 -9.25 15.75
CA SER A 390 21.68 -8.15 16.67
C SER A 390 20.48 -7.21 16.79
N TYR A 391 19.87 -6.82 15.68
CA TYR A 391 18.64 -6.01 15.69
C TYR A 391 17.51 -6.71 16.45
N ILE A 392 17.23 -7.98 16.15
CA ILE A 392 16.19 -8.77 16.81
C ILE A 392 16.42 -8.83 18.33
N SER A 393 17.68 -8.97 18.76
CA SER A 393 18.03 -9.07 20.18
C SER A 393 17.88 -7.76 20.95
N ASN A 394 18.09 -6.62 20.29
CA ASN A 394 18.28 -5.33 20.95
C ASN A 394 17.09 -4.36 20.80
N HIS A 395 16.22 -4.54 19.81
CA HIS A 395 15.05 -3.67 19.67
C HIS A 395 13.99 -3.97 20.75
N ASP A 396 13.19 -2.96 21.07
CA ASP A 396 12.13 -3.08 22.05
C ASP A 396 10.91 -3.82 21.47
N LYS A 397 10.79 -5.11 21.80
CA LYS A 397 9.67 -5.98 21.40
C LYS A 397 8.31 -5.56 21.99
N THR A 398 8.28 -4.61 22.93
CA THR A 398 7.04 -4.12 23.58
C THR A 398 6.41 -2.92 22.86
N ILE A 399 7.09 -2.33 21.87
CA ILE A 399 6.58 -1.21 21.08
C ILE A 399 5.73 -1.72 19.90
N HIS A 400 4.58 -1.09 19.66
CA HIS A 400 3.72 -1.34 18.50
C HIS A 400 3.96 -0.27 17.41
N PRO A 401 3.98 -0.62 16.10
CA PRO A 401 3.78 -1.95 15.52
C PRO A 401 4.91 -2.91 15.86
N SER A 402 4.54 -4.16 16.16
CA SER A 402 5.49 -5.23 16.48
C SER A 402 6.35 -5.56 15.26
N LYS A 403 7.57 -6.04 15.52
CA LYS A 403 8.59 -6.32 14.50
C LYS A 403 8.85 -7.82 14.33
N GLU A 404 7.87 -8.66 14.66
CA GLU A 404 7.94 -10.12 14.56
C GLU A 404 8.20 -10.59 13.12
N PHE A 405 7.83 -9.82 12.10
CA PHE A 405 8.17 -10.13 10.71
C PHE A 405 9.67 -10.35 10.49
N THR A 406 10.54 -9.77 11.33
CA THR A 406 12.00 -9.92 11.25
C THR A 406 12.49 -11.34 11.52
N ILE A 407 11.68 -12.19 12.16
CA ILE A 407 11.97 -13.62 12.34
C ILE A 407 11.13 -14.50 11.41
N SER A 408 10.28 -13.93 10.56
CA SER A 408 9.40 -14.69 9.68
C SER A 408 10.19 -15.51 8.66
N TRP A 409 9.55 -16.54 8.11
CA TRP A 409 10.13 -17.35 7.04
C TRP A 409 10.07 -16.66 5.67
N CYS A 410 9.19 -15.67 5.48
CA CYS A 410 8.94 -15.04 4.18
C CYS A 410 9.82 -13.83 3.91
N CYS A 411 10.12 -13.04 4.95
CA CYS A 411 10.88 -11.81 4.84
C CYS A 411 11.80 -11.59 6.05
N GLY A 412 12.13 -12.64 6.80
CA GLY A 412 12.91 -12.54 8.03
C GLY A 412 13.96 -13.63 8.17
N LEU A 413 14.53 -13.70 9.37
CA LEU A 413 15.68 -14.55 9.69
C LEU A 413 15.43 -16.04 9.41
N SER A 414 14.18 -16.51 9.54
CA SER A 414 13.84 -17.93 9.34
C SER A 414 13.83 -18.37 7.87
N ASN A 415 14.07 -17.46 6.93
CA ASN A 415 14.37 -17.84 5.55
C ASN A 415 15.75 -18.55 5.44
N PHE A 416 16.65 -18.34 6.40
CA PHE A 416 18.00 -18.92 6.39
C PHE A 416 18.09 -20.17 7.27
N ASP A 417 17.97 -21.34 6.66
CA ASP A 417 18.04 -22.62 7.38
C ASP A 417 19.49 -23.07 7.63
N ASN A 418 20.10 -22.55 8.70
CA ASN A 418 21.40 -23.00 9.20
C ASN A 418 21.41 -23.14 10.73
N GLN A 419 22.42 -23.82 11.26
CA GLN A 419 22.52 -24.15 12.69
C GLN A 419 22.58 -22.91 13.59
N GLU A 420 23.33 -21.88 13.21
CA GLU A 420 23.46 -20.64 13.97
C GLU A 420 22.11 -19.92 14.10
N VAL A 421 21.37 -19.84 12.98
CA VAL A 421 20.00 -19.29 12.97
C VAL A 421 19.06 -20.08 13.85
N ARG A 422 19.07 -21.42 13.74
CA ARG A 422 18.22 -22.29 14.57
C ARG A 422 18.51 -22.08 16.06
N GLU A 423 19.78 -22.08 16.46
CA GLU A 423 20.18 -21.88 17.86
C GLU A 423 19.79 -20.48 18.36
N PHE A 424 19.96 -19.46 17.54
CA PHE A 424 19.52 -18.10 17.84
C PHE A 424 18.01 -18.02 18.07
N LEU A 425 17.20 -18.55 17.15
CA LEU A 425 15.74 -18.51 17.24
C LEU A 425 15.25 -19.21 18.53
N ILE A 426 15.84 -20.33 18.91
CA ILE A 426 15.52 -21.03 20.17
C ILE A 426 15.85 -20.17 21.39
N SER A 427 17.04 -19.54 21.38
CA SER A 427 17.50 -18.69 22.47
C SER A 427 16.61 -17.46 22.64
N ASP A 428 16.30 -16.77 21.54
CA ASP A 428 15.47 -15.57 21.58
C ASP A 428 13.99 -15.89 21.88
N PHE A 429 13.46 -17.02 21.40
CA PHE A 429 12.13 -17.50 21.76
C PHE A 429 11.96 -17.68 23.27
N LYS A 430 12.98 -18.21 23.97
CA LYS A 430 12.95 -18.33 25.44
C LYS A 430 12.86 -16.96 26.12
N LYS A 431 13.58 -15.95 25.61
CA LYS A 431 13.46 -14.57 26.12
C LYS A 431 12.07 -14.00 25.88
N VAL A 432 11.47 -14.28 24.72
CA VAL A 432 10.08 -13.87 24.44
C VAL A 432 9.10 -14.54 25.40
N MET A 433 9.30 -15.82 25.75
CA MET A 433 8.47 -16.49 26.75
C MET A 433 8.54 -15.83 28.14
N GLU A 434 9.64 -15.15 28.47
CA GLU A 434 9.83 -14.42 29.73
C GLU A 434 9.24 -13.00 29.71
N MET A 435 8.88 -12.47 28.54
CA MET A 435 8.24 -11.15 28.43
C MET A 435 6.93 -11.11 29.23
N LYS A 436 6.61 -9.95 29.80
CA LYS A 436 5.26 -9.71 30.31
C LYS A 436 4.29 -9.50 29.14
N ARG A 437 3.03 -9.88 29.33
CA ARG A 437 1.96 -9.50 28.41
C ARG A 437 1.79 -7.99 28.37
N GLY A 438 1.47 -7.47 27.19
CA GLY A 438 1.07 -6.08 27.04
C GLY A 438 -0.35 -5.85 27.57
N GLU A 439 -0.58 -4.68 28.18
CA GLU A 439 -1.89 -4.32 28.75
C GLU A 439 -2.94 -4.07 27.65
N ASN A 440 -2.59 -3.37 26.57
CA ASN A 440 -3.53 -3.03 25.49
C ASN A 440 -3.30 -3.81 24.20
N ILE A 441 -2.03 -4.09 23.87
CA ILE A 441 -1.62 -4.85 22.69
C ILE A 441 -0.63 -5.91 23.16
N ASP A 442 -0.94 -7.17 22.91
CA ASP A 442 -0.12 -8.28 23.38
C ASP A 442 0.95 -8.67 22.35
N ASN A 443 1.97 -7.82 22.20
CA ASN A 443 3.07 -8.08 21.26
C ASN A 443 3.77 -9.43 21.55
N LYS A 444 3.82 -9.87 22.81
CA LYS A 444 4.38 -11.19 23.16
C LYS A 444 3.68 -12.29 22.37
N LYS A 445 2.35 -12.23 22.28
CA LYS A 445 1.56 -13.20 21.52
C LYS A 445 1.91 -13.19 20.04
N ASP A 446 2.07 -12.01 19.44
CA ASP A 446 2.42 -11.86 18.02
C ASP A 446 3.80 -12.47 17.73
N TRP A 447 4.77 -12.20 18.61
CA TRP A 447 6.09 -12.84 18.55
C TRP A 447 6.01 -14.37 18.70
N LEU A 448 5.30 -14.88 19.72
CA LEU A 448 5.15 -16.32 19.92
C LEU A 448 4.51 -17.01 18.70
N GLN A 449 3.51 -16.37 18.11
CA GLN A 449 2.84 -16.87 16.90
C GLN A 449 3.83 -16.96 15.74
N GLU A 450 4.61 -15.91 15.48
CA GLU A 450 5.56 -15.91 14.38
C GLU A 450 6.71 -16.90 14.62
N TYR A 451 7.21 -17.05 15.85
CA TYR A 451 8.19 -18.08 16.19
C TYR A 451 7.67 -19.49 15.91
N ILE A 452 6.44 -19.81 16.33
CA ILE A 452 5.85 -21.14 16.08
C ILE A 452 5.67 -21.38 14.57
N SER A 453 5.21 -20.37 13.84
CA SER A 453 5.13 -20.41 12.37
C SER A 453 6.50 -20.72 11.75
N SER A 454 7.53 -19.97 12.14
CA SER A 454 8.90 -20.15 11.66
C SER A 454 9.50 -21.51 12.03
N PHE A 455 9.32 -21.98 13.25
CA PHE A 455 9.73 -23.33 13.68
C PHE A 455 9.05 -24.43 12.89
N ASN A 456 7.78 -24.25 12.54
CA ASN A 456 7.06 -25.20 11.70
C ASN A 456 7.65 -25.26 10.28
N GLN A 457 7.96 -24.10 9.68
CA GLN A 457 8.55 -24.04 8.34
C GLN A 457 9.95 -24.66 8.29
N LEU A 458 10.77 -24.37 9.30
CA LEU A 458 12.11 -24.95 9.47
C LEU A 458 12.06 -26.42 9.95
N LYS A 459 10.88 -26.96 10.24
CA LYS A 459 10.67 -28.33 10.77
C LYS A 459 11.51 -28.61 12.02
N MET A 460 11.64 -27.62 12.91
CA MET A 460 12.39 -27.75 14.17
C MET A 460 11.57 -28.57 15.15
N ILE A 461 12.00 -29.79 15.46
CA ILE A 461 11.26 -30.72 16.36
C ILE A 461 11.74 -30.62 17.81
N GLU A 462 12.98 -30.19 18.00
CA GLU A 462 13.67 -30.00 19.27
C GLU A 462 13.02 -28.92 20.15
N VAL A 463 12.26 -28.00 19.54
CA VAL A 463 11.54 -26.92 20.23
C VAL A 463 10.17 -27.32 20.74
N LYS A 464 9.69 -28.54 20.45
CA LYS A 464 8.32 -28.96 20.73
C LYS A 464 7.92 -28.71 22.18
N SER A 465 8.76 -29.08 23.16
CA SER A 465 8.45 -28.83 24.57
C SER A 465 8.28 -27.34 24.88
N LEU A 466 9.15 -26.48 24.33
CA LEU A 466 9.08 -25.03 24.54
C LEU A 466 7.80 -24.44 23.93
N ILE A 467 7.41 -24.91 22.73
CA ILE A 467 6.17 -24.49 22.08
C ILE A 467 4.97 -24.83 22.95
N TYR A 468 4.90 -26.05 23.49
CA TYR A 468 3.84 -26.41 24.43
C TYR A 468 3.88 -25.53 25.69
N ASP A 469 5.06 -25.29 26.26
CA ASP A 469 5.21 -24.47 27.46
C ASP A 469 4.79 -23.00 27.24
N ALA A 470 5.01 -22.45 26.03
CA ALA A 470 4.54 -21.12 25.65
C ALA A 470 3.00 -21.00 25.62
N MET A 471 2.28 -22.11 25.47
CA MET A 471 0.82 -22.12 25.50
C MET A 471 0.25 -22.01 26.92
N PHE A 472 1.06 -22.21 27.96
CA PHE A 472 0.58 -22.33 29.34
C PHE A 472 -0.11 -21.07 29.82
N GLU A 473 0.50 -19.92 29.57
CA GLU A 473 -0.04 -18.63 29.97
C GLU A 473 -1.36 -18.34 29.27
N TYR A 474 -1.53 -18.80 28.02
CA TYR A 474 -2.64 -18.44 27.12
C TYR A 474 -3.81 -19.42 27.17
N TYR A 475 -3.55 -20.70 27.46
CA TYR A 475 -4.55 -21.77 27.38
C TYR A 475 -4.50 -22.74 28.56
N GLY A 476 -3.59 -22.53 29.53
CA GLY A 476 -3.54 -23.28 30.79
C GLY A 476 -3.04 -24.72 30.65
N PHE A 477 -2.45 -25.07 29.50
CA PHE A 477 -1.80 -26.36 29.26
C PHE A 477 -0.36 -26.17 28.77
N ASN A 478 0.49 -27.15 29.02
CA ASN A 478 1.92 -27.10 28.68
C ASN A 478 2.47 -28.48 28.31
N SER A 479 3.80 -28.61 28.22
CA SER A 479 4.45 -29.87 27.84
C SER A 479 4.13 -31.04 28.78
N LYS A 480 3.73 -30.76 30.04
CA LYS A 480 3.32 -31.80 30.99
C LYS A 480 1.95 -32.37 30.67
N PHE A 481 0.99 -31.54 30.23
CA PHE A 481 -0.34 -32.01 29.79
C PHE A 481 -0.25 -32.95 28.60
N ARG A 482 0.68 -32.65 27.69
CA ARG A 482 1.00 -33.52 26.57
C ARG A 482 1.49 -34.90 27.02
N LYS A 483 2.39 -34.96 28.00
CA LYS A 483 2.98 -36.21 28.51
C LYS A 483 2.09 -36.97 29.50
N ASN A 484 1.17 -36.28 30.16
CA ASN A 484 0.29 -36.86 31.18
C ASN A 484 -1.15 -36.37 30.98
N ASN A 485 -1.94 -37.21 30.31
CA ASN A 485 -3.34 -36.90 30.00
C ASN A 485 -4.25 -36.79 31.24
N LEU A 486 -3.87 -37.38 32.39
CA LEU A 486 -4.62 -37.25 33.65
C LEU A 486 -4.64 -35.82 34.19
N LEU A 487 -3.76 -34.95 33.70
CA LEU A 487 -3.77 -33.53 34.05
C LEU A 487 -5.01 -32.80 33.50
N PHE A 488 -5.63 -33.30 32.42
CA PHE A 488 -6.89 -32.74 31.93
C PHE A 488 -8.03 -33.00 32.91
N ASP A 489 -8.15 -34.23 33.44
CA ASP A 489 -9.14 -34.58 34.46
C ASP A 489 -8.96 -33.74 35.73
N LYS A 490 -7.71 -33.63 36.21
CA LYS A 490 -7.36 -32.78 37.36
C LYS A 490 -7.73 -31.33 37.13
N LYS A 491 -7.38 -30.78 35.97
CA LYS A 491 -7.70 -29.40 35.60
C LYS A 491 -9.20 -29.17 35.55
N GLN A 492 -9.96 -30.05 34.91
CA GLN A 492 -11.42 -29.94 34.84
C GLN A 492 -12.07 -29.98 36.22
N ASN A 493 -11.59 -30.82 37.13
CA ASN A 493 -12.09 -30.85 38.50
C ASN A 493 -11.86 -29.52 39.23
N VAL A 494 -10.65 -28.94 39.12
CA VAL A 494 -10.33 -27.63 39.71
C VAL A 494 -11.18 -26.52 39.07
N GLU A 495 -11.34 -26.54 37.75
CA GLU A 495 -12.17 -25.56 37.03
C GLU A 495 -13.66 -25.67 37.39
N ASN A 496 -14.17 -26.88 37.62
CA ASN A 496 -15.56 -27.09 38.06
C ASN A 496 -15.79 -26.52 39.47
N GLU A 497 -14.86 -26.75 40.41
CA GLU A 497 -14.94 -26.15 41.74
C GLU A 497 -14.80 -24.62 41.70
N PHE A 498 -13.88 -24.10 40.88
CA PHE A 498 -13.72 -22.66 40.69
C PHE A 498 -14.96 -22.02 40.06
N ARG A 499 -15.58 -22.68 39.07
CA ARG A 499 -16.83 -22.23 38.45
C ARG A 499 -17.98 -22.13 39.44
N LYS A 500 -18.09 -23.05 40.40
CA LYS A 500 -19.09 -22.95 41.49
C LYS A 500 -18.90 -21.67 42.30
N GLN A 501 -17.65 -21.30 42.62
CA GLN A 501 -17.33 -20.06 43.35
C GLN A 501 -17.69 -18.82 42.51
N ILE A 502 -17.27 -18.79 41.25
CA ILE A 502 -17.53 -17.66 40.33
C ILE A 502 -19.02 -17.47 40.03
N SER A 503 -19.80 -18.55 39.92
CA SER A 503 -21.25 -18.49 39.63
C SER A 503 -22.07 -17.74 40.69
N LEU A 504 -21.52 -17.53 41.88
CA LEU A 504 -22.13 -16.68 42.90
C LEU A 504 -21.99 -15.20 42.55
N LEU A 505 -20.90 -14.80 41.90
CA LEU A 505 -20.63 -13.43 41.46
C LEU A 505 -21.38 -13.06 40.18
N GLU A 506 -21.63 -14.03 39.30
CA GLU A 506 -22.46 -13.83 38.10
C GLU A 506 -23.93 -13.50 38.41
N LYS A 507 -24.35 -13.58 39.69
CA LYS A 507 -25.69 -13.14 40.13
C LYS A 507 -25.78 -11.63 40.35
N GLU A 508 -24.66 -10.92 40.32
CA GLU A 508 -24.63 -9.46 40.40
C GLU A 508 -25.27 -8.85 39.13
N PRO A 509 -26.17 -7.85 39.26
CA PRO A 509 -26.95 -7.33 38.13
C PRO A 509 -26.09 -6.69 37.03
N ASP A 510 -24.91 -6.20 37.40
CA ASP A 510 -23.97 -5.53 36.49
C ASP A 510 -23.07 -6.52 35.73
N ILE A 511 -23.07 -7.81 36.08
CA ILE A 511 -22.24 -8.84 35.45
C ILE A 511 -23.14 -9.74 34.59
N GLU A 512 -22.86 -9.80 33.28
CA GLU A 512 -23.54 -10.73 32.37
C GLU A 512 -23.02 -12.15 32.56
N ARG A 513 -21.69 -12.31 32.52
CA ARG A 513 -20.99 -13.58 32.73
C ARG A 513 -19.52 -13.36 33.04
N ILE A 514 -18.88 -14.37 33.62
CA ILE A 514 -17.45 -14.40 33.91
C ILE A 514 -16.84 -15.61 33.19
N GLU A 515 -15.93 -15.31 32.27
CA GLU A 515 -15.07 -16.30 31.66
C GLU A 515 -13.75 -16.35 32.43
N PHE A 516 -13.15 -17.54 32.53
CA PHE A 516 -11.90 -17.69 33.25
C PHE A 516 -10.94 -18.64 32.55
N LEU A 517 -9.65 -18.43 32.81
CA LEU A 517 -8.55 -19.30 32.46
C LEU A 517 -7.78 -19.65 33.74
N LEU A 518 -7.60 -20.93 34.03
CA LEU A 518 -6.78 -21.37 35.17
C LEU A 518 -5.46 -21.96 34.72
N GLN A 519 -4.40 -21.73 35.48
CA GLN A 519 -3.13 -22.44 35.38
C GLN A 519 -2.96 -23.28 36.64
N ILE A 520 -2.85 -24.60 36.48
CA ILE A 520 -2.77 -25.53 37.63
C ILE A 520 -1.38 -26.13 37.80
N ASP A 521 -1.00 -26.36 39.05
CA ASP A 521 0.21 -27.08 39.39
C ASP A 521 0.03 -28.57 39.12
N SER A 522 0.90 -29.11 38.27
CA SER A 522 0.91 -30.51 37.86
C SER A 522 1.05 -31.53 39.02
N LYS A 523 1.51 -31.12 40.20
CA LYS A 523 1.78 -31.97 41.36
C LYS A 523 0.76 -31.78 42.47
N THR A 524 0.39 -30.55 42.79
CA THR A 524 -0.42 -30.22 43.98
C THR A 524 -1.89 -29.95 43.68
N ASP A 525 -2.29 -29.95 42.40
CA ASP A 525 -3.62 -29.55 41.93
C ASP A 525 -4.02 -28.12 42.36
N ALA A 526 -3.05 -27.33 42.82
CA ALA A 526 -3.24 -25.94 43.22
C ALA A 526 -3.33 -25.02 42.00
N ILE A 527 -4.13 -23.96 42.10
CA ILE A 527 -4.14 -22.88 41.11
C ILE A 527 -2.85 -22.07 41.30
N ILE A 528 -1.99 -22.09 40.28
CA ILE A 528 -0.75 -21.29 40.24
C ILE A 528 -1.10 -19.85 39.87
N ASP A 529 -1.97 -19.70 38.87
CA ASP A 529 -2.38 -18.41 38.35
C ASP A 529 -3.76 -18.55 37.69
N TYR A 530 -4.43 -17.43 37.48
CA TYR A 530 -5.73 -17.39 36.83
C TYR A 530 -5.95 -16.07 36.12
N SER A 531 -6.91 -16.05 35.20
CA SER A 531 -7.38 -14.83 34.58
C SER A 531 -8.89 -14.83 34.49
N LEU A 532 -9.51 -13.70 34.81
CA LEU A 532 -10.95 -13.47 34.77
C LEU A 532 -11.27 -12.44 33.68
N ASN A 533 -12.14 -12.81 32.74
CA ASN A 533 -12.75 -11.89 31.80
C ASN A 533 -14.23 -11.72 32.17
N VAL A 534 -14.53 -10.57 32.74
CA VAL A 534 -15.84 -10.22 33.28
C VAL A 534 -16.57 -9.39 32.25
N ILE A 535 -17.66 -9.95 31.74
CA ILE A 535 -18.50 -9.30 30.75
C ILE A 535 -19.60 -8.55 31.51
N ILE A 536 -19.62 -7.23 31.34
CA ILE A 536 -20.49 -6.30 32.05
C ILE A 536 -21.76 -6.08 31.26
N ASN A 537 -22.90 -6.22 31.94
CA ASN A 537 -24.23 -6.04 31.38
C ASN A 537 -24.54 -4.54 31.19
N SER A 538 -24.14 -3.97 30.05
CA SER A 538 -24.42 -2.56 29.75
C SER A 538 -24.53 -2.25 28.27
N ASN A 539 -25.49 -1.39 27.92
CA ASN A 539 -25.67 -0.84 26.57
C ASN A 539 -24.98 0.52 26.39
N LYS A 540 -24.18 0.96 27.37
CA LYS A 540 -23.47 2.24 27.34
C LYS A 540 -22.22 2.14 26.46
N ASN A 541 -22.04 3.12 25.59
CA ASN A 541 -20.98 3.12 24.57
C ASN A 541 -19.90 4.20 24.80
N GLU A 542 -20.01 4.98 25.89
CA GLU A 542 -19.03 6.00 26.25
C GLU A 542 -18.30 5.64 27.56
N TRP A 543 -16.97 5.82 27.58
CA TRP A 543 -16.13 5.53 28.76
C TRP A 543 -16.66 6.18 30.05
N LYS A 544 -17.00 7.48 29.98
CA LYS A 544 -17.46 8.26 31.14
C LYS A 544 -18.73 7.70 31.79
N GLU A 545 -19.59 7.04 31.02
CA GLU A 545 -20.86 6.50 31.52
C GLU A 545 -20.68 5.11 32.15
N ILE A 546 -19.71 4.33 31.67
CA ILE A 546 -19.48 2.95 32.08
C ILE A 546 -18.39 2.81 33.17
N GLU A 547 -17.46 3.76 33.24
CA GLU A 547 -16.36 3.78 34.21
C GLU A 547 -16.81 3.56 35.67
N PRO A 548 -17.91 4.16 36.18
CA PRO A 548 -18.39 3.88 37.53
C PRO A 548 -18.79 2.40 37.75
N THR A 549 -19.43 1.78 36.75
CA THR A 549 -19.80 0.35 36.79
C THR A 549 -18.55 -0.52 36.76
N PHE A 550 -17.57 -0.21 35.91
CA PHE A 550 -16.30 -0.92 35.84
C PHE A 550 -15.57 -0.87 37.19
N ASN A 551 -15.46 0.32 37.79
CA ASN A 551 -14.84 0.50 39.10
C ASN A 551 -15.58 -0.30 40.18
N SER A 552 -16.92 -0.24 40.21
CA SER A 552 -17.71 -0.99 41.20
C SER A 552 -17.54 -2.50 41.09
N VAL A 553 -17.61 -3.05 39.87
CA VAL A 553 -17.41 -4.49 39.61
C VAL A 553 -15.99 -4.92 39.99
N ARG A 554 -14.98 -4.14 39.61
CA ARG A 554 -13.59 -4.38 40.00
C ARG A 554 -13.43 -4.44 41.52
N ASP A 555 -13.92 -3.42 42.23
CA ASP A 555 -13.68 -3.29 43.66
C ASP A 555 -14.36 -4.43 44.43
N LYS A 556 -15.57 -4.86 44.00
CA LYS A 556 -16.23 -6.07 44.52
C LYS A 556 -15.39 -7.33 44.32
N LEU A 557 -14.81 -7.53 43.14
CA LEU A 557 -13.94 -8.70 42.88
C LEU A 557 -12.71 -8.67 43.79
N ILE A 558 -12.11 -7.50 43.99
CA ILE A 558 -10.96 -7.34 44.90
C ILE A 558 -11.36 -7.65 46.36
N GLU A 559 -12.51 -7.17 46.81
CA GLU A 559 -13.05 -7.46 48.15
C GLU A 559 -13.29 -8.96 48.38
N GLN A 560 -13.61 -9.70 47.32
CA GLN A 560 -13.78 -11.16 47.34
C GLN A 560 -12.45 -11.92 47.23
N GLY A 561 -11.32 -11.22 47.24
CA GLY A 561 -9.97 -11.79 47.26
C GLY A 561 -9.36 -12.03 45.89
N TYR A 562 -9.97 -11.55 44.80
CA TYR A 562 -9.37 -11.67 43.47
C TYR A 562 -8.32 -10.57 43.25
N ASN A 563 -7.18 -10.95 42.67
CA ASN A 563 -6.12 -10.03 42.34
C ASN A 563 -6.56 -9.14 41.18
N LYS A 564 -6.43 -7.83 41.36
CA LYS A 564 -6.69 -6.82 40.33
C LYS A 564 -5.95 -7.14 39.03
N ASP A 565 -4.71 -7.61 39.14
CA ASP A 565 -3.83 -7.88 38.00
C ASP A 565 -4.29 -9.08 37.16
N ASN A 566 -5.31 -9.82 37.61
CA ASN A 566 -5.85 -10.99 36.91
C ASN A 566 -7.24 -10.72 36.30
N ILE A 567 -7.73 -9.47 36.38
CA ILE A 567 -9.09 -9.10 35.97
C ILE A 567 -9.06 -8.30 34.66
N ARG A 568 -9.95 -8.67 33.74
CA ARG A 568 -10.31 -7.92 32.54
C ARG A 568 -11.79 -7.63 32.57
N LEU A 569 -12.18 -6.38 32.33
CA LEU A 569 -13.58 -5.96 32.26
C LEU A 569 -13.93 -5.56 30.84
N THR A 570 -15.08 -6.01 30.33
CA THR A 570 -15.53 -5.63 28.99
C THR A 570 -17.05 -5.56 28.85
N THR A 571 -17.54 -4.65 28.02
CA THR A 571 -18.95 -4.67 27.54
C THR A 571 -19.10 -5.33 26.16
N GLY A 572 -18.01 -5.88 25.60
CA GLY A 572 -17.89 -6.29 24.20
C GLY A 572 -17.42 -5.16 23.26
N TYR A 573 -17.67 -3.89 23.61
CA TYR A 573 -17.22 -2.73 22.83
C TYR A 573 -16.14 -1.91 23.55
N ILE A 574 -16.23 -1.82 24.88
CA ILE A 574 -15.26 -1.14 25.72
C ILE A 574 -14.51 -2.20 26.52
N VAL A 575 -13.19 -2.05 26.63
CA VAL A 575 -12.31 -2.94 27.38
C VAL A 575 -11.51 -2.11 28.37
N GLN A 576 -11.45 -2.56 29.62
CA GLN A 576 -10.47 -2.12 30.61
C GLN A 576 -9.63 -3.34 30.96
N ASN A 577 -8.37 -3.33 30.54
CA ASN A 577 -7.43 -4.36 30.92
C ASN A 577 -6.72 -3.92 32.21
N LEU A 578 -6.83 -4.74 33.26
CA LEU A 578 -6.12 -4.52 34.52
C LEU A 578 -4.97 -5.51 34.70
N GLY A 579 -4.66 -6.30 33.68
CA GLY A 579 -3.66 -7.38 33.67
C GLY A 579 -4.28 -8.75 33.33
N GLY A 580 -5.60 -8.89 33.48
CA GLY A 580 -6.32 -10.09 33.04
C GLY A 580 -6.32 -10.24 31.51
N SER A 581 -6.11 -11.46 31.04
CA SER A 581 -6.34 -11.82 29.64
C SER A 581 -7.81 -12.10 29.34
N GLU A 582 -8.22 -11.87 28.10
CA GLU A 582 -9.36 -12.59 27.53
C GLU A 582 -8.97 -14.09 27.50
N PRO A 583 -9.70 -15.00 28.17
CA PRO A 583 -9.53 -16.43 27.97
C PRO A 583 -9.69 -16.69 26.49
N LEU A 584 -8.58 -16.98 25.82
CA LEU A 584 -8.58 -17.05 24.38
C LEU A 584 -9.44 -18.24 23.97
N GLU A 585 -10.54 -17.92 23.30
CA GLU A 585 -11.22 -18.82 22.39
C GLU A 585 -10.19 -19.38 21.37
N PHE A 586 -10.46 -20.57 20.82
CA PHE A 586 -9.68 -21.24 19.76
C PHE A 586 -9.73 -20.47 18.41
N LYS A 587 -9.82 -19.14 18.47
CA LYS A 587 -9.80 -18.16 17.38
C LYS A 587 -8.50 -18.25 16.58
N ASP A 588 -8.45 -17.48 15.50
CA ASP A 588 -7.25 -17.37 14.66
C ASP A 588 -6.10 -16.67 15.40
N GLY A 589 -4.87 -16.94 14.96
CA GLY A 589 -3.62 -16.52 15.62
C GLY A 589 -2.87 -17.67 16.31
N LEU A 590 -2.30 -17.44 17.50
CA LEU A 590 -1.40 -18.36 18.22
C LEU A 590 -1.82 -19.84 18.26
N MET A 591 -3.09 -20.16 18.59
CA MET A 591 -3.59 -21.55 18.59
C MET A 591 -3.55 -22.19 17.20
N THR A 592 -3.75 -21.41 16.15
CA THR A 592 -3.67 -21.87 14.75
C THR A 592 -2.29 -22.39 14.42
N GLU A 593 -1.27 -21.57 14.69
CA GLU A 593 0.11 -21.92 14.39
C GLU A 593 0.57 -23.08 15.28
N PHE A 594 0.14 -23.11 16.55
CA PHE A 594 0.35 -24.26 17.43
C PHE A 594 -0.23 -25.56 16.87
N LEU A 595 -1.53 -25.59 16.54
CA LEU A 595 -2.21 -26.78 15.98
C LEU A 595 -1.56 -27.23 14.68
N LYS A 596 -1.18 -26.29 13.82
CA LYS A 596 -0.47 -26.56 12.56
C LYS A 596 0.90 -27.17 12.82
N TYR A 597 1.67 -26.63 13.77
CA TYR A 597 2.97 -27.18 14.15
C TYR A 597 2.87 -28.62 14.65
N ILE A 598 2.03 -28.88 15.66
CA ILE A 598 1.95 -30.22 16.27
C ILE A 598 1.29 -31.26 15.34
N SER A 599 0.52 -30.84 14.35
CA SER A 599 -0.06 -31.75 13.35
C SER A 599 0.84 -32.01 12.15
N THR A 600 1.87 -31.18 11.90
CA THR A 600 2.79 -31.36 10.76
C THR A 600 3.86 -32.42 11.03
N ASN A 601 4.42 -32.46 12.25
CA ASN A 601 5.40 -33.47 12.67
C ASN A 601 4.97 -34.13 14.02
N PRO A 602 3.84 -34.85 14.03
CA PRO A 602 3.26 -35.38 15.25
C PRO A 602 4.03 -36.60 15.79
N ASP A 603 3.89 -36.84 17.09
CA ASP A 603 4.07 -38.16 17.69
C ASP A 603 2.80 -38.60 18.44
N LYS A 604 2.85 -39.78 19.07
CA LYS A 604 1.69 -40.38 19.75
C LYS A 604 1.12 -39.48 20.85
N ASP A 605 1.98 -38.76 21.56
CA ASP A 605 1.54 -37.89 22.66
C ASP A 605 0.78 -36.67 22.11
N ASP A 606 1.20 -36.14 20.96
CA ASP A 606 0.49 -35.03 20.29
C ASP A 606 -0.93 -35.43 19.88
N MET A 607 -1.11 -36.65 19.39
CA MET A 607 -2.43 -37.18 19.02
C MET A 607 -3.35 -37.34 20.23
N ILE A 608 -2.84 -37.92 21.32
CA ILE A 608 -3.59 -38.08 22.58
C ILE A 608 -3.97 -36.71 23.14
N PHE A 609 -3.05 -35.76 23.13
CA PHE A 609 -3.27 -34.39 23.57
C PHE A 609 -4.39 -33.70 22.77
N LEU A 610 -4.36 -33.78 21.44
CA LEU A 610 -5.41 -33.21 20.58
C LEU A 610 -6.79 -33.84 20.83
N GLN A 611 -6.86 -35.16 21.05
CA GLN A 611 -8.09 -35.84 21.41
C GLN A 611 -8.63 -35.35 22.75
N LYS A 612 -7.75 -35.15 23.74
CA LYS A 612 -8.13 -34.60 25.05
C LYS A 612 -8.62 -33.16 24.95
N LEU A 613 -8.03 -32.31 24.11
CA LEU A 613 -8.59 -30.97 23.85
C LEU A 613 -10.03 -31.04 23.33
N SER A 614 -10.34 -32.02 22.47
CA SER A 614 -11.70 -32.21 21.96
C SER A 614 -12.65 -32.79 23.02
N GLU A 615 -12.19 -33.74 23.82
CA GLU A 615 -12.98 -34.38 24.89
C GLU A 615 -13.37 -33.39 25.99
N PHE A 616 -12.47 -32.48 26.34
CA PHE A 616 -12.66 -31.47 27.39
C PHE A 616 -13.24 -30.14 26.87
N GLU A 617 -13.80 -30.13 25.66
CA GLU A 617 -14.50 -28.99 25.05
C GLU A 617 -13.71 -27.66 25.03
N TYR A 618 -12.39 -27.74 24.85
CA TYR A 618 -11.55 -26.55 24.70
C TYR A 618 -11.93 -25.73 23.44
N ALA A 619 -12.42 -26.40 22.40
CA ALA A 619 -13.05 -25.79 21.23
C ALA A 619 -14.57 -25.66 21.47
N LYS A 620 -15.06 -24.45 21.67
CA LYS A 620 -16.45 -24.16 22.06
C LYS A 620 -17.35 -23.97 20.86
N THR A 621 -16.90 -23.23 19.84
CA THR A 621 -17.69 -22.91 18.65
C THR A 621 -17.54 -23.95 17.53
N ASP A 622 -18.49 -24.01 16.60
CA ASP A 622 -18.40 -24.91 15.44
C ASP A 622 -17.17 -24.65 14.58
N PHE A 623 -16.75 -23.39 14.47
CA PHE A 623 -15.54 -23.02 13.74
C PHE A 623 -14.29 -23.62 14.39
N GLU A 624 -14.17 -23.48 15.70
CA GLU A 624 -13.06 -24.02 16.49
C GLU A 624 -13.03 -25.55 16.46
N LYS A 625 -14.19 -26.19 16.60
CA LYS A 625 -14.34 -27.65 16.54
C LYS A 625 -13.88 -28.18 15.18
N ARG A 626 -14.27 -27.52 14.08
CA ARG A 626 -13.79 -27.87 12.72
C ARG A 626 -12.27 -27.75 12.62
N LYS A 627 -11.68 -26.69 13.17
CA LYS A 627 -10.24 -26.43 13.15
C LYS A 627 -9.46 -27.50 13.94
N LEU A 628 -9.92 -27.83 15.14
CA LEU A 628 -9.34 -28.89 15.96
C LEU A 628 -9.48 -30.26 15.29
N ASN A 629 -10.65 -30.59 14.74
CA ASN A 629 -10.87 -31.83 14.00
C ASN A 629 -9.94 -31.96 12.79
N LYS A 630 -9.75 -30.88 12.03
CA LYS A 630 -8.78 -30.84 10.93
C LYS A 630 -7.35 -31.10 11.42
N ALA A 631 -6.96 -30.55 12.57
CA ALA A 631 -5.64 -30.82 13.16
C ALA A 631 -5.50 -32.28 13.61
N ILE A 632 -6.55 -32.87 14.20
CA ILE A 632 -6.61 -34.29 14.57
C ILE A 632 -6.47 -35.19 13.32
N GLU A 633 -7.20 -34.88 12.24
CA GLU A 633 -7.12 -35.63 10.98
C GLU A 633 -5.73 -35.55 10.34
N SER A 634 -5.16 -34.34 10.27
CA SER A 634 -3.78 -34.13 9.79
C SER A 634 -2.76 -34.89 10.64
N CYS A 635 -2.91 -34.84 11.98
CA CYS A 635 -2.05 -35.56 12.92
C CYS A 635 -2.13 -37.08 12.67
N LYS A 636 -3.33 -37.65 12.56
CA LYS A 636 -3.52 -39.08 12.20
C LYS A 636 -2.86 -39.43 10.86
N SER A 637 -3.00 -38.56 9.86
CA SER A 637 -2.43 -38.79 8.54
C SER A 637 -0.90 -38.77 8.54
N ASN A 638 -0.28 -37.91 9.35
CA ASN A 638 1.17 -37.76 9.40
C ASN A 638 1.86 -38.71 10.40
N LEU A 639 1.09 -39.40 11.26
CA LEU A 639 1.57 -40.47 12.14
C LEU A 639 1.69 -41.84 11.45
N ASN A 640 0.90 -42.05 10.39
CA ASN A 640 0.92 -43.26 9.56
C ASN A 640 1.92 -43.09 8.42
#